data_AF-A0A7M3WK56-F1
#
_entry.id   AF-A0A7M3WK56-F1
#
_cell.length_a   1.000
_cell.length_b   1.000
_cell.length_c   1.000
_cell.angle_alpha   90.00
_cell.angle_beta   90.00
_cell.angle_gamma   90.00
#
_symmetry.space_group_name_H-M   'P 1'
#
loop_
_entity.id
_entity.type
_entity.pdbx_description
1 polymer ?
#
loop_
_entity_poly.entity_id
_entity_poly.type
_entity_poly.pdbx_seq_one_letter_code
_entity_poly.pdbx_strand_id
1 'polypeptide(L)'
;CRASYDFMLDSLGLPGHLRERCIVRSEMSDRPSYVVHWMRTAIRLDECPTFDTARLAANSLGVPLLVYHGIDERYQYASYRHHRFLLEGAADVADRAESLRVDHIVHVSREGSRGPYLVDLAKESGLVVTDMVDLQPWKKWAEKVSEVCCLLEVDSHCVLPRPVFGKSLDRPFKFRKATDDEMRARVGRNWPIVRDEVRRMPESWSPPFEPVDVRLELSKDGGAELLSKCEIDPTVVAVNGVTGGSSYAIEHWENWCDSGIRSYHMKRNNAALSDGVSRMSPWIHYGMISTTRMVRDASSIGGKGAEKFLDEMLVFREHAQHHVHAKDNPDDWANIPGWAITSWNDRGPVVSELSAIELERGRSGDRLWDSAQTGLVRHGTMHNNVRMTWGKAFPGWREDAEEAMRLALEMNDRFALDGRDPSSIAGVQWCFGLFDRAFGPVDPIMGKVRKRPTHVHENRIDMTAYEELTNKATMGFSMDIGIVGGGLSGMFAARLLSDLGHNVTVWDKGSRIGGRLTGWQTDEGSKIHLGASALDSMPRWMGRFVDEWARLGLVSREGGSLIPDAPLPELLKHLSEGSSVCLGTRVTGLELTEGGIRVTKESDGDGEVCRYDRVIVAVPVEQASEIASDLDIDIDGESIPSIVAWGFCDSIPEEVPEGFRIHDLGNSTTMVELSTEMSGQLIDQDKRSLSKIITHSMGISGEGWKSHKWRYSRASSGPGHVVTKDGVSFIGDAFGQEIGSAGAALDSASRAVSNLHLSILEPAFGRRPVQSSLTDW
;
A
#
# COMPACT_ATOMS: atom_id res chain seq x y z
N CYS A 1 4.05 -16.64 -39.06
CA CYS A 1 3.98 -15.72 -37.90
C CYS A 1 5.09 -14.65 -37.96
N ARG A 2 6.37 -14.94 -37.69
CA ARG A 2 7.42 -13.88 -37.60
C ARG A 2 7.55 -12.97 -38.84
N ALA A 3 7.55 -13.52 -40.06
CA ALA A 3 7.57 -12.73 -41.30
C ALA A 3 6.31 -11.87 -41.51
N SER A 4 5.16 -12.31 -41.00
CA SER A 4 3.90 -11.56 -41.03
C SER A 4 3.92 -10.40 -40.03
N TYR A 5 4.53 -10.62 -38.87
CA TYR A 5 4.69 -9.59 -37.84
C TYR A 5 5.69 -8.50 -38.27
N ASP A 6 6.79 -8.90 -38.90
CA ASP A 6 7.74 -7.95 -39.48
C ASP A 6 7.08 -7.10 -40.58
N PHE A 7 6.27 -7.71 -41.44
CA PHE A 7 5.50 -7.01 -42.46
C PHE A 7 4.49 -6.01 -41.87
N MET A 8 3.81 -6.36 -40.77
CA MET A 8 2.92 -5.44 -40.07
C MET A 8 3.69 -4.20 -39.56
N LEU A 9 4.80 -4.41 -38.84
CA LEU A 9 5.57 -3.29 -38.31
C LEU A 9 6.13 -2.40 -39.44
N ASP A 10 6.49 -3.01 -40.58
CA ASP A 10 6.88 -2.29 -41.79
C ASP A 10 5.72 -1.46 -42.36
N SER A 11 4.50 -2.01 -42.39
CA SER A 11 3.30 -1.30 -42.87
C SER A 11 2.93 -0.09 -42.00
N LEU A 12 3.28 -0.09 -40.71
CA LEU A 12 3.08 1.03 -39.80
C LEU A 12 4.14 2.12 -39.95
N GLY A 13 5.17 1.92 -40.77
CA GLY A 13 6.21 2.92 -41.03
C GLY A 13 7.08 3.24 -39.82
N LEU A 14 7.20 2.30 -38.87
CA LEU A 14 7.92 2.56 -37.63
C LEU A 14 9.44 2.67 -37.88
N PRO A 15 10.11 3.73 -37.39
CA PRO A 15 11.55 3.85 -37.51
C PRO A 15 12.28 2.76 -36.71
N GLY A 16 13.48 2.38 -37.14
CA GLY A 16 14.21 1.23 -36.59
C GLY A 16 14.37 1.23 -35.06
N HIS A 17 14.56 2.40 -34.44
CA HIS A 17 14.72 2.53 -32.98
C HIS A 17 13.44 2.26 -32.17
N LEU A 18 12.25 2.34 -32.80
CA LEU A 18 10.97 1.93 -32.22
C LEU A 18 10.64 0.50 -32.62
N ARG A 19 10.87 0.13 -33.90
CA ARG A 19 10.60 -1.22 -34.40
C ARG A 19 11.31 -2.29 -33.58
N GLU A 20 12.59 -2.08 -33.23
CA GLU A 20 13.37 -3.04 -32.43
C GLU A 20 12.82 -3.27 -31.01
N ARG A 21 11.90 -2.41 -30.54
CA ARG A 21 11.28 -2.47 -29.22
C ARG A 21 9.94 -3.20 -29.23
N CYS A 22 9.39 -3.53 -30.39
CA CYS A 22 8.03 -4.02 -30.55
C CYS A 22 7.94 -5.55 -30.54
N ILE A 23 6.92 -6.08 -29.88
CA ILE A 23 6.42 -7.45 -30.02
C ILE A 23 4.96 -7.37 -30.50
N VAL A 24 4.68 -8.00 -31.64
CA VAL A 24 3.30 -8.19 -32.13
C VAL A 24 2.72 -9.43 -31.47
N ARG A 25 1.63 -9.27 -30.72
CA ARG A 25 0.93 -10.39 -30.05
C ARG A 25 -0.16 -11.00 -30.92
N SER A 26 -0.88 -10.17 -31.66
CA SER A 26 -2.01 -10.55 -32.49
C SER A 26 -2.06 -9.70 -33.76
N GLU A 27 -2.48 -10.27 -34.88
CA GLU A 27 -2.48 -9.59 -36.17
C GLU A 27 -3.68 -8.63 -36.34
N MET A 28 -3.46 -7.55 -37.08
CA MET A 28 -4.50 -6.59 -37.46
C MET A 28 -5.33 -7.20 -38.57
N SER A 29 -6.60 -7.49 -38.28
CA SER A 29 -7.51 -8.15 -39.21
C SER A 29 -8.25 -7.15 -40.10
N ASP A 30 -8.66 -6.01 -39.55
CA ASP A 30 -9.36 -4.92 -40.23
C ASP A 30 -8.67 -3.57 -39.99
N ARG A 31 -9.01 -2.56 -40.79
CA ARG A 31 -8.51 -1.19 -40.56
C ARG A 31 -9.11 -0.65 -39.25
N PRO A 32 -8.29 -0.21 -38.28
CA PRO A 32 -8.77 0.29 -37.01
C PRO A 32 -9.55 1.59 -37.17
N SER A 33 -10.48 1.86 -36.26
CA SER A 33 -11.26 3.11 -36.21
C SER A 33 -10.49 4.23 -35.50
N TYR A 34 -9.68 3.86 -34.51
CA TYR A 34 -8.69 4.68 -33.79
C TYR A 34 -7.63 3.76 -33.18
N VAL A 35 -6.52 4.33 -32.70
CA VAL A 35 -5.49 3.61 -31.96
C VAL A 35 -5.61 3.92 -30.47
N VAL A 36 -5.50 2.90 -29.61
CA VAL A 36 -5.40 3.07 -28.16
C VAL A 36 -3.94 2.96 -27.73
N HIS A 37 -3.40 4.01 -27.12
CA HIS A 37 -2.21 3.90 -26.29
C HIS A 37 -2.65 3.50 -24.87
N TRP A 38 -2.53 2.23 -24.54
CA TRP A 38 -2.80 1.73 -23.19
C TRP A 38 -1.56 1.92 -22.31
N MET A 39 -1.61 2.96 -21.47
CA MET A 39 -0.54 3.31 -20.54
C MET A 39 -0.69 2.51 -19.23
N ARG A 40 0.34 1.74 -18.86
CA ARG A 40 0.38 0.92 -17.62
C ARG A 40 1.50 1.37 -16.70
N THR A 41 2.75 1.19 -17.13
CA THR A 41 3.95 1.40 -16.30
C THR A 41 4.97 2.34 -16.95
N ALA A 42 4.68 2.87 -18.13
CA ALA A 42 5.44 3.94 -18.77
C ALA A 42 4.66 5.26 -18.68
N ILE A 43 4.49 5.78 -17.45
CA ILE A 43 3.61 6.92 -17.15
C ILE A 43 4.28 8.25 -17.52
N ARG A 44 4.47 8.47 -18.81
CA ARG A 44 5.01 9.69 -19.42
C ARG A 44 4.66 9.77 -20.90
N LEU A 45 4.77 10.96 -21.48
CA LEU A 45 4.63 11.16 -22.94
C LEU A 45 5.94 11.58 -23.62
N ASP A 46 6.90 12.11 -22.86
CA ASP A 46 8.21 12.51 -23.36
C ASP A 46 9.22 11.35 -23.34
N GLU A 47 10.00 11.22 -24.42
CA GLU A 47 10.95 10.12 -24.61
C GLU A 47 10.32 8.75 -24.27
N CYS A 48 9.11 8.52 -24.81
CA CYS A 48 8.25 7.40 -24.47
C CYS A 48 8.03 6.51 -25.70
N PRO A 49 8.79 5.41 -25.84
CA PRO A 49 8.72 4.54 -27.03
C PRO A 49 7.32 4.03 -27.35
N THR A 50 6.52 3.71 -26.33
CA THR A 50 5.13 3.25 -26.47
C THR A 50 4.22 4.31 -27.04
N PHE A 51 4.29 5.53 -26.50
CA PHE A 51 3.52 6.66 -27.00
C PHE A 51 3.94 7.05 -28.41
N ASP A 52 5.24 7.12 -28.69
CA ASP A 52 5.76 7.43 -30.02
C ASP A 52 5.34 6.38 -31.05
N THR A 53 5.34 5.09 -30.67
CA THR A 53 4.85 4.00 -31.53
C THR A 53 3.36 4.15 -31.81
N ALA A 54 2.54 4.41 -30.78
CA ALA A 54 1.10 4.60 -30.93
C ALA A 54 0.76 5.79 -31.83
N ARG A 55 1.44 6.92 -31.63
CA ARG A 55 1.28 8.13 -32.44
C ARG A 55 1.66 7.91 -33.90
N LEU A 56 2.81 7.30 -34.17
CA LEU A 56 3.25 7.04 -35.55
C LEU A 56 2.33 6.02 -36.24
N ALA A 57 1.87 4.99 -35.52
CA ALA A 57 0.90 4.03 -36.04
C ALA A 57 -0.44 4.72 -36.39
N ALA A 58 -1.00 5.53 -35.49
CA ALA A 58 -2.23 6.28 -35.73
C ALA A 58 -2.11 7.19 -36.97
N ASN A 59 -0.98 7.88 -37.11
CA ASN A 59 -0.71 8.77 -38.24
C ASN A 59 -0.56 8.02 -39.55
N SER A 60 0.17 6.90 -39.57
CA SER A 60 0.31 6.03 -40.76
C SER A 60 -1.06 5.50 -41.22
N LEU A 61 -1.92 5.13 -40.26
CA LEU A 61 -3.27 4.61 -40.52
C LEU A 61 -4.28 5.72 -40.82
N GLY A 62 -3.96 6.98 -40.54
CA GLY A 62 -4.84 8.13 -40.72
C GLY A 62 -6.06 8.10 -39.78
N VAL A 63 -5.90 7.67 -38.53
CA VAL A 63 -6.98 7.52 -37.55
C VAL A 63 -6.67 8.28 -36.25
N PRO A 64 -7.66 8.55 -35.38
CA PRO A 64 -7.43 9.17 -34.08
C PRO A 64 -6.51 8.35 -33.16
N LEU A 65 -5.88 9.04 -32.20
CA LEU A 65 -5.15 8.43 -31.09
C LEU A 65 -5.83 8.78 -29.76
N LEU A 66 -6.15 7.75 -28.97
CA LEU A 66 -6.64 7.87 -27.60
C LEU A 66 -5.60 7.32 -26.62
N VAL A 67 -5.18 8.12 -25.64
CA VAL A 67 -4.40 7.63 -24.50
C VAL A 67 -5.36 7.19 -23.40
N TYR A 68 -5.41 5.89 -23.16
CA TYR A 68 -6.15 5.29 -22.05
C TYR A 68 -5.18 4.97 -20.92
N HIS A 69 -5.35 5.66 -19.78
CA HIS A 69 -4.56 5.43 -18.57
C HIS A 69 -5.44 4.73 -17.52
N GLY A 70 -5.20 3.44 -17.32
CA GLY A 70 -5.95 2.62 -16.37
C GLY A 70 -5.19 2.42 -15.06
N ILE A 71 -5.77 2.88 -13.96
CA ILE A 71 -5.31 2.64 -12.59
C ILE A 71 -6.26 1.60 -11.98
N ASP A 72 -5.78 0.37 -11.83
CA ASP A 72 -6.58 -0.75 -11.31
C ASP A 72 -6.23 -1.04 -9.84
N GLU A 73 -7.19 -1.52 -9.06
CA GLU A 73 -6.99 -1.91 -7.65
C GLU A 73 -6.68 -3.41 -7.47
N ARG A 74 -6.83 -4.23 -8.52
CA ARG A 74 -6.76 -5.71 -8.47
C ARG A 74 -5.36 -6.24 -8.76
N TYR A 75 -4.34 -5.56 -8.27
CA TYR A 75 -2.96 -6.06 -8.28
C TYR A 75 -2.45 -6.25 -6.85
N GLN A 76 -1.41 -7.07 -6.70
CA GLN A 76 -0.89 -7.42 -5.40
C GLN A 76 -0.32 -6.20 -4.67
N TYR A 77 -0.73 -6.02 -3.42
CA TYR A 77 -0.34 -4.89 -2.57
C TYR A 77 -0.74 -3.50 -3.12
N ALA A 78 -1.84 -3.42 -3.86
CA ALA A 78 -2.49 -2.15 -4.13
C ALA A 78 -2.81 -1.41 -2.82
N SER A 79 -2.41 -0.15 -2.72
CA SER A 79 -2.49 0.64 -1.49
C SER A 79 -2.57 2.14 -1.77
N TYR A 80 -2.90 2.91 -0.74
CA TYR A 80 -2.93 4.38 -0.80
C TYR A 80 -1.59 4.95 -1.26
N ARG A 81 -0.47 4.37 -0.80
CA ARG A 81 0.88 4.73 -1.26
C ARG A 81 1.04 4.71 -2.76
N HIS A 82 0.74 3.56 -3.36
CA HIS A 82 0.97 3.37 -4.78
C HIS A 82 -0.07 4.10 -5.63
N HIS A 83 -1.33 4.08 -5.20
CA HIS A 83 -2.40 4.77 -5.93
C HIS A 83 -2.22 6.28 -5.90
N ARG A 84 -1.80 6.87 -4.77
CA ARG A 84 -1.48 8.30 -4.72
C ARG A 84 -0.38 8.66 -5.72
N PHE A 85 0.72 7.89 -5.74
CA PHE A 85 1.83 8.12 -6.67
C PHE A 85 1.40 7.97 -8.14
N LEU A 86 0.55 6.98 -8.45
CA LEU A 86 -0.02 6.77 -9.78
C LEU A 86 -0.93 7.94 -10.21
N LEU A 87 -1.78 8.45 -9.31
CA LEU A 87 -2.66 9.59 -9.58
C LEU A 87 -1.86 10.87 -9.86
N GLU A 88 -0.80 11.13 -9.10
CA GLU A 88 0.12 12.25 -9.36
C GLU A 88 0.79 12.12 -10.74
N GLY A 89 1.21 10.91 -11.10
CA GLY A 89 1.68 10.60 -12.44
C GLY A 89 0.64 10.85 -13.53
N ALA A 90 -0.61 10.45 -13.29
CA ALA A 90 -1.71 10.66 -14.21
C ALA A 90 -2.04 12.16 -14.41
N ALA A 91 -1.94 12.96 -13.35
CA ALA A 91 -2.13 14.41 -13.41
C ALA A 91 -1.06 15.06 -14.29
N ASP A 92 0.20 14.67 -14.11
CA ASP A 92 1.30 15.15 -14.97
C ASP A 92 1.12 14.71 -16.44
N VAL A 93 0.68 13.46 -16.69
CA VAL A 93 0.35 13.03 -18.05
C VAL A 93 -0.82 13.84 -18.63
N ALA A 94 -1.85 14.15 -17.85
CA ALA A 94 -3.01 14.93 -18.31
C ALA A 94 -2.61 16.32 -18.79
N ASP A 95 -1.82 17.05 -18.01
CA ASP A 95 -1.30 18.35 -18.41
C ASP A 95 -0.43 18.25 -19.67
N ARG A 96 0.34 17.15 -19.83
CA ARG A 96 1.23 16.98 -20.99
C ARG A 96 0.44 16.63 -22.24
N ALA A 97 -0.57 15.77 -22.12
CA ALA A 97 -1.50 15.43 -23.18
C ALA A 97 -2.23 16.68 -23.70
N GLU A 98 -2.67 17.56 -22.80
CA GLU A 98 -3.28 18.85 -23.16
C GLU A 98 -2.34 19.71 -24.01
N SER A 99 -1.08 19.86 -23.59
CA SER A 99 -0.06 20.61 -24.34
C SER A 99 0.25 20.02 -25.73
N LEU A 100 0.13 18.69 -25.87
CA LEU A 100 0.33 17.96 -27.12
C LEU A 100 -0.95 17.85 -27.96
N ARG A 101 -2.09 18.34 -27.44
CA ARG A 101 -3.42 18.18 -28.02
C ARG A 101 -3.74 16.70 -28.31
N VAL A 102 -3.51 15.83 -27.35
CA VAL A 102 -3.84 14.40 -27.42
C VAL A 102 -5.02 14.13 -26.48
N ASP A 103 -5.98 13.30 -26.89
CA ASP A 103 -7.05 12.85 -25.99
C ASP A 103 -6.48 11.88 -24.95
N HIS A 104 -6.65 12.21 -23.67
CA HIS A 104 -6.22 11.40 -22.53
C HIS A 104 -7.39 11.19 -21.59
N ILE A 105 -7.73 9.94 -21.33
CA ILE A 105 -8.77 9.55 -20.38
C ILE A 105 -8.17 8.69 -19.28
N VAL A 106 -8.52 9.00 -18.03
CA VAL A 106 -8.09 8.24 -16.85
C VAL A 106 -9.25 7.44 -16.32
N HIS A 107 -9.03 6.14 -16.18
CA HIS A 107 -9.93 5.23 -15.50
C HIS A 107 -9.32 4.77 -14.18
N VAL A 108 -10.02 4.97 -13.08
CA VAL A 108 -9.65 4.44 -11.76
C VAL A 108 -10.68 3.37 -11.36
N SER A 109 -10.25 2.12 -11.30
CA SER A 109 -11.11 1.02 -10.83
C SER A 109 -11.48 1.27 -9.37
N ARG A 110 -12.79 1.33 -9.11
CA ARG A 110 -13.37 1.64 -7.80
C ARG A 110 -14.82 1.18 -7.75
N GLU A 111 -15.46 1.24 -6.59
CA GLU A 111 -16.88 0.98 -6.45
C GLU A 111 -17.71 1.76 -7.50
N GLY A 112 -18.64 1.07 -8.18
CA GLY A 112 -19.44 1.62 -9.28
C GLY A 112 -18.73 1.75 -10.64
N SER A 113 -17.41 1.52 -10.73
CA SER A 113 -16.60 1.69 -11.95
C SER A 113 -15.57 0.57 -12.13
N ARG A 114 -16.01 -0.71 -12.14
CA ARG A 114 -15.14 -1.91 -12.32
C ARG A 114 -15.33 -2.62 -13.66
N GLY A 115 -15.83 -1.91 -14.67
CA GLY A 115 -16.16 -2.47 -15.99
C GLY A 115 -14.93 -2.95 -16.78
N PRO A 116 -15.13 -3.79 -17.81
CA PRO A 116 -14.06 -4.25 -18.70
C PRO A 116 -13.67 -3.19 -19.74
N TYR A 117 -13.59 -1.91 -19.33
CA TYR A 117 -13.53 -0.77 -20.25
C TYR A 117 -12.38 -0.81 -21.25
N LEU A 118 -11.20 -1.30 -20.84
CA LEU A 118 -10.09 -1.51 -21.78
C LEU A 118 -10.43 -2.53 -22.88
N VAL A 119 -11.13 -3.60 -22.54
CA VAL A 119 -11.54 -4.63 -23.51
C VAL A 119 -12.57 -4.05 -24.48
N ASP A 120 -13.47 -3.20 -23.99
CA ASP A 120 -14.48 -2.54 -24.84
C ASP A 120 -13.81 -1.55 -25.81
N LEU A 121 -12.88 -0.72 -25.32
CA LEU A 121 -12.05 0.17 -26.15
C LEU A 121 -11.19 -0.62 -27.15
N ALA A 122 -10.64 -1.77 -26.74
CA ALA A 122 -9.83 -2.63 -27.60
C ALA A 122 -10.64 -3.19 -28.78
N LYS A 123 -11.87 -3.65 -28.53
CA LYS A 123 -12.78 -4.15 -29.58
C LYS A 123 -13.17 -3.07 -30.58
N GLU A 124 -13.39 -1.85 -30.12
CA GLU A 124 -13.80 -0.73 -30.98
C GLU A 124 -12.62 -0.17 -31.80
N SER A 125 -11.45 -0.04 -31.18
CA SER A 125 -10.25 0.56 -31.80
C SER A 125 -9.68 -0.30 -32.93
N GLY A 126 -9.43 -1.59 -32.67
CA GLY A 126 -8.79 -2.52 -33.62
C GLY A 126 -7.25 -2.56 -33.53
N LEU A 127 -6.61 -1.59 -32.86
CA LEU A 127 -5.17 -1.61 -32.54
C LEU A 127 -4.92 -0.99 -31.16
N VAL A 128 -4.32 -1.78 -30.26
CA VAL A 128 -3.83 -1.34 -28.96
C VAL A 128 -2.29 -1.38 -28.95
N VAL A 129 -1.67 -0.30 -28.50
CA VAL A 129 -0.23 -0.21 -28.24
C VAL A 129 -0.01 -0.01 -26.75
N THR A 130 0.80 -0.84 -26.11
CA THR A 130 1.04 -0.78 -24.65
C THR A 130 2.50 -1.03 -24.27
N ASP A 131 2.93 -0.54 -23.10
CA ASP A 131 4.25 -0.86 -22.55
C ASP A 131 4.38 -2.33 -22.22
N MET A 132 5.55 -2.93 -22.46
CA MET A 132 5.81 -4.34 -22.18
C MET A 132 6.06 -4.56 -20.68
N VAL A 133 5.20 -5.35 -20.02
CA VAL A 133 5.27 -5.67 -18.58
C VAL A 133 5.22 -7.18 -18.39
N ASP A 134 6.32 -7.75 -17.87
CA ASP A 134 6.51 -9.20 -17.77
C ASP A 134 5.92 -9.82 -16.48
N LEU A 135 5.44 -8.98 -15.55
CA LEU A 135 4.92 -9.41 -14.24
C LEU A 135 3.40 -9.64 -14.26
N GLN A 136 2.92 -10.49 -13.34
CA GLN A 136 1.50 -10.70 -13.10
C GLN A 136 0.92 -9.58 -12.21
N PRO A 137 -0.37 -9.20 -12.36
CA PRO A 137 -1.35 -9.72 -13.32
C PRO A 137 -1.29 -9.07 -14.71
N TRP A 138 -0.37 -8.11 -14.95
CA TRP A 138 -0.32 -7.31 -16.19
C TRP A 138 -0.08 -8.15 -17.45
N LYS A 139 0.77 -9.18 -17.38
CA LYS A 139 0.99 -10.15 -18.47
C LYS A 139 -0.34 -10.80 -18.91
N LYS A 140 -1.12 -11.30 -17.95
CA LYS A 140 -2.44 -11.90 -18.20
C LYS A 140 -3.47 -10.91 -18.75
N TRP A 141 -3.40 -9.64 -18.36
CA TRP A 141 -4.26 -8.60 -18.93
C TRP A 141 -3.92 -8.33 -20.41
N ALA A 142 -2.63 -8.28 -20.76
CA ALA A 142 -2.20 -8.13 -22.15
C ALA A 142 -2.65 -9.33 -23.01
N GLU A 143 -2.53 -10.56 -22.49
CA GLU A 143 -3.04 -11.77 -23.17
C GLU A 143 -4.53 -11.64 -23.50
N LYS A 144 -5.37 -11.24 -22.54
CA LYS A 144 -6.82 -11.03 -22.77
C LYS A 144 -7.12 -9.94 -23.80
N VAL A 145 -6.34 -8.86 -23.84
CA VAL A 145 -6.52 -7.81 -24.86
C VAL A 145 -6.13 -8.31 -26.25
N SER A 146 -5.08 -9.14 -26.34
CA SER A 146 -4.64 -9.73 -27.60
C SER A 146 -5.63 -10.73 -28.21
N GLU A 147 -6.54 -11.28 -27.41
CA GLU A 147 -7.63 -12.15 -27.86
C GLU A 147 -8.72 -11.38 -28.62
N VAL A 148 -8.86 -10.06 -28.39
CA VAL A 148 -9.97 -9.26 -28.94
C VAL A 148 -9.56 -8.23 -29.99
N CYS A 149 -8.27 -7.89 -30.08
CA CYS A 149 -7.75 -6.91 -31.04
C CYS A 149 -6.27 -7.16 -31.37
N CYS A 150 -5.73 -6.41 -32.34
CA CYS A 150 -4.28 -6.35 -32.55
C CYS A 150 -3.61 -5.66 -31.36
N LEU A 151 -2.64 -6.34 -30.74
CA LEU A 151 -1.87 -5.80 -29.63
C LEU A 151 -0.37 -5.72 -29.99
N LEU A 152 0.18 -4.52 -29.86
CA LEU A 152 1.62 -4.23 -29.91
C LEU A 152 2.14 -3.93 -28.50
N GLU A 153 3.04 -4.77 -28.01
CA GLU A 153 3.78 -4.48 -26.78
C GLU A 153 5.12 -3.83 -27.14
N VAL A 154 5.47 -2.73 -26.48
CA VAL A 154 6.67 -1.95 -26.78
C VAL A 154 7.52 -1.80 -25.52
N ASP A 155 8.82 -2.09 -25.63
CA ASP A 155 9.74 -1.88 -24.52
C ASP A 155 10.07 -0.39 -24.31
N SER A 156 9.39 0.20 -23.32
CA SER A 156 9.55 1.59 -22.88
C SER A 156 10.49 1.80 -21.70
N HIS A 157 11.06 0.72 -21.14
CA HIS A 157 11.81 0.74 -19.88
C HIS A 157 13.30 0.48 -20.07
N CYS A 158 13.70 -0.31 -21.06
CA CYS A 158 15.09 -0.70 -21.24
C CYS A 158 15.84 0.19 -22.24
N VAL A 159 17.11 0.47 -21.94
CA VAL A 159 18.04 1.05 -22.91
C VAL A 159 18.30 0.04 -24.02
N LEU A 160 18.61 -1.21 -23.65
CA LEU A 160 18.68 -2.33 -24.58
C LEU A 160 17.31 -3.00 -24.62
N PRO A 161 16.57 -2.91 -25.74
CA PRO A 161 15.23 -3.46 -25.77
C PRO A 161 15.21 -4.96 -25.51
N ARG A 162 14.28 -5.42 -24.67
CA ARG A 162 14.03 -6.83 -24.39
C ARG A 162 13.89 -7.69 -25.65
N PRO A 163 13.21 -7.25 -26.74
CA PRO A 163 13.16 -8.01 -27.99
C PRO A 163 14.52 -8.21 -28.69
N VAL A 164 15.51 -7.34 -28.42
CA VAL A 164 16.85 -7.43 -29.02
C VAL A 164 17.68 -8.50 -28.32
N PHE A 165 17.69 -8.54 -26.97
CA PHE A 165 18.50 -9.49 -26.22
C PHE A 165 17.67 -10.58 -25.51
N GLY A 166 16.73 -10.18 -24.65
CA GLY A 166 15.68 -11.03 -24.08
C GLY A 166 16.13 -12.28 -23.34
N LYS A 167 17.35 -12.32 -22.80
CA LYS A 167 17.95 -13.52 -22.20
C LYS A 167 18.46 -13.27 -20.78
N SER A 168 18.32 -14.29 -19.94
CA SER A 168 18.99 -14.33 -18.64
C SER A 168 20.39 -14.92 -18.77
N LEU A 169 21.38 -14.29 -18.13
CA LEU A 169 22.69 -14.91 -17.86
C LEU A 169 22.90 -15.17 -16.37
N ASP A 170 23.81 -16.08 -16.05
CA ASP A 170 24.07 -16.51 -14.67
C ASP A 170 24.88 -15.50 -13.85
N ARG A 171 25.58 -14.54 -14.48
CA ARG A 171 26.43 -13.55 -13.80
C ARG A 171 26.40 -12.18 -14.48
N PRO A 172 26.47 -11.05 -13.73
CA PRO A 172 26.38 -9.71 -14.32
C PRO A 172 27.53 -9.38 -15.29
N PHE A 173 28.76 -9.85 -15.02
CA PHE A 173 29.89 -9.61 -15.94
C PHE A 173 29.71 -10.33 -17.28
N LYS A 174 29.00 -11.47 -17.31
CA LYS A 174 28.67 -12.16 -18.55
C LYS A 174 27.60 -11.38 -19.31
N PHE A 175 26.61 -10.82 -18.60
CA PHE A 175 25.61 -9.93 -19.20
C PHE A 175 26.26 -8.73 -19.85
N ARG A 176 27.14 -8.03 -19.12
CA ARG A 176 27.95 -6.93 -19.65
C ARG A 176 28.69 -7.34 -20.92
N LYS A 177 29.43 -8.46 -20.89
CA LYS A 177 30.19 -8.93 -22.06
C LYS A 177 29.29 -9.25 -23.26
N ALA A 178 28.12 -9.86 -23.02
CA ALA A 178 27.21 -10.28 -24.08
C ALA A 178 26.44 -9.11 -24.71
N THR A 179 26.35 -7.97 -24.03
CA THR A 179 25.54 -6.81 -24.44
C THR A 179 26.37 -5.56 -24.74
N ASP A 180 27.70 -5.62 -24.62
CA ASP A 180 28.61 -4.47 -24.71
C ASP A 180 28.43 -3.68 -26.03
N ASP A 181 28.42 -4.37 -27.17
CA ASP A 181 28.27 -3.72 -28.48
C ASP A 181 26.91 -3.03 -28.63
N GLU A 182 25.84 -3.71 -28.25
CA GLU A 182 24.47 -3.19 -28.32
C GLU A 182 24.24 -2.00 -27.38
N MET A 183 24.80 -2.07 -26.17
CA MET A 183 24.71 -0.97 -25.21
C MET A 183 25.50 0.26 -25.71
N ARG A 184 26.74 0.07 -26.18
CA ARG A 184 27.57 1.17 -26.70
C ARG A 184 26.91 1.91 -27.85
N ALA A 185 26.13 1.21 -28.68
CA ALA A 185 25.37 1.81 -29.78
C ALA A 185 24.22 2.74 -29.31
N ARG A 186 23.83 2.70 -28.03
CA ARG A 186 22.63 3.38 -27.49
C ARG A 186 22.92 4.42 -26.39
N VAL A 187 23.95 4.21 -25.56
CA VAL A 187 24.22 5.02 -24.35
C VAL A 187 24.25 6.54 -24.58
N GLY A 188 24.85 7.01 -25.68
CA GLY A 188 24.97 8.44 -25.99
C GLY A 188 23.93 8.96 -26.99
N ARG A 189 22.91 8.17 -27.34
CA ARG A 189 22.00 8.51 -28.44
C ARG A 189 20.90 9.46 -27.98
N ASN A 190 20.73 10.56 -28.69
CA ASN A 190 19.57 11.44 -28.51
C ASN A 190 18.27 10.73 -28.92
N TRP A 191 17.22 10.93 -28.12
CA TRP A 191 15.89 10.44 -28.49
C TRP A 191 15.33 11.30 -29.63
N PRO A 192 14.87 10.70 -30.75
CA PRO A 192 14.30 11.47 -31.85
C PRO A 192 13.05 12.26 -31.41
N ILE A 193 12.97 13.53 -31.80
CA ILE A 193 11.79 14.35 -31.56
C ILE A 193 10.75 14.03 -32.63
N VAL A 194 9.64 13.44 -32.22
CA VAL A 194 8.47 13.24 -33.09
C VAL A 194 7.54 14.44 -32.90
N ARG A 195 7.32 15.21 -33.98
CA ARG A 195 6.53 16.47 -33.98
C ARG A 195 5.15 16.32 -34.62
N ASP A 196 4.81 15.14 -35.09
CA ASP A 196 3.54 14.92 -35.78
C ASP A 196 2.37 15.19 -34.84
N GLU A 197 1.41 15.99 -35.30
CA GLU A 197 0.13 16.19 -34.62
C GLU A 197 -0.70 14.91 -34.73
N VAL A 198 -1.41 14.56 -33.66
CA VAL A 198 -2.33 13.43 -33.65
C VAL A 198 -3.74 13.88 -33.99
N ARG A 199 -4.49 13.03 -34.69
CA ARG A 199 -5.93 13.24 -34.85
C ARG A 199 -6.64 12.99 -33.52
N ARG A 200 -7.50 13.94 -33.13
CA ARG A 200 -8.37 13.83 -31.95
C ARG A 200 -9.54 12.88 -32.21
N MET A 201 -10.11 12.35 -31.14
CA MET A 201 -11.40 11.66 -31.17
C MET A 201 -12.50 12.61 -31.68
N PRO A 202 -13.48 12.12 -32.46
CA PRO A 202 -14.62 12.94 -32.87
C PRO A 202 -15.45 13.40 -31.67
N GLU A 203 -16.05 14.60 -31.73
CA GLU A 203 -16.93 15.11 -30.67
C GLU A 203 -18.15 14.21 -30.39
N SER A 204 -18.57 13.41 -31.37
CA SER A 204 -19.66 12.45 -31.23
C SER A 204 -19.27 11.16 -30.48
N TRP A 205 -17.98 10.94 -30.24
CA TRP A 205 -17.50 9.77 -29.52
C TRP A 205 -17.52 10.04 -28.01
N SER A 206 -17.92 9.04 -27.23
CA SER A 206 -17.94 9.10 -25.77
C SER A 206 -17.26 7.87 -25.17
N PRO A 207 -16.49 8.03 -24.08
CA PRO A 207 -15.86 6.91 -23.40
C PRO A 207 -16.92 5.97 -22.77
N PRO A 208 -16.61 4.68 -22.57
CA PRO A 208 -17.55 3.71 -21.99
C PRO A 208 -17.70 3.84 -20.46
N PHE A 209 -17.09 4.86 -19.86
CA PHE A 209 -17.13 5.21 -18.44
C PHE A 209 -16.93 6.71 -18.27
N GLU A 210 -17.26 7.26 -17.11
CA GLU A 210 -16.97 8.65 -16.76
C GLU A 210 -15.47 8.81 -16.39
N PRO A 211 -14.66 9.52 -17.20
CA PRO A 211 -13.25 9.69 -16.91
C PRO A 211 -13.03 10.50 -15.63
N VAL A 212 -11.96 10.17 -14.89
CA VAL A 212 -11.60 10.90 -13.67
C VAL A 212 -10.71 12.09 -14.03
N ASP A 213 -11.12 13.30 -13.64
CA ASP A 213 -10.20 14.45 -13.62
C ASP A 213 -9.30 14.37 -12.37
N VAL A 214 -8.20 13.65 -12.52
CA VAL A 214 -7.23 13.44 -11.44
C VAL A 214 -6.63 14.74 -10.90
N ARG A 215 -6.57 15.82 -11.71
CA ARG A 215 -6.05 17.11 -11.25
C ARG A 215 -7.02 17.72 -10.24
N LEU A 216 -8.32 17.69 -10.58
CA LEU A 216 -9.38 18.15 -9.69
C LEU A 216 -9.39 17.36 -8.38
N GLU A 217 -9.40 16.02 -8.45
CA GLU A 217 -9.44 15.14 -7.28
C GLU A 217 -8.25 15.39 -6.33
N LEU A 218 -7.02 15.49 -6.87
CA LEU A 218 -5.84 15.75 -6.05
C LEU A 218 -5.81 17.17 -5.46
N SER A 219 -6.37 18.16 -6.16
CA SER A 219 -6.47 19.55 -5.69
C SER A 219 -7.58 19.77 -4.65
N LYS A 220 -8.59 18.89 -4.64
CA LYS A 220 -9.74 18.98 -3.74
C LYS A 220 -9.38 18.54 -2.31
N ASP A 221 -8.85 17.33 -2.19
CA ASP A 221 -8.62 16.68 -0.89
C ASP A 221 -7.41 15.73 -0.90
N GLY A 222 -6.53 15.89 -1.89
CA GLY A 222 -5.42 14.97 -2.11
C GLY A 222 -5.84 13.59 -2.66
N GLY A 223 -7.07 13.46 -3.17
CA GLY A 223 -7.63 12.21 -3.67
C GLY A 223 -8.27 11.34 -2.59
N ALA A 224 -8.52 11.87 -1.40
CA ALA A 224 -9.08 11.13 -0.27
C ALA A 224 -10.45 10.53 -0.61
N GLU A 225 -11.36 11.32 -1.19
CA GLU A 225 -12.67 10.83 -1.59
C GLU A 225 -12.56 9.73 -2.66
N LEU A 226 -11.71 9.93 -3.67
CA LEU A 226 -11.51 8.97 -4.75
C LEU A 226 -10.94 7.64 -4.22
N LEU A 227 -9.90 7.69 -3.40
CA LEU A 227 -9.23 6.52 -2.84
C LEU A 227 -10.08 5.80 -1.78
N SER A 228 -11.03 6.49 -1.14
CA SER A 228 -11.96 5.86 -0.20
C SER A 228 -12.87 4.83 -0.88
N LYS A 229 -13.14 5.02 -2.18
CA LYS A 229 -13.99 4.13 -3.01
C LYS A 229 -13.21 2.94 -3.61
N CYS A 230 -11.90 2.89 -3.41
CA CYS A 230 -11.04 1.81 -3.88
C CYS A 230 -10.90 0.68 -2.82
N GLU A 231 -10.87 -0.56 -3.29
CA GLU A 231 -10.54 -1.79 -2.54
C GLU A 231 -9.02 -2.00 -2.47
N ILE A 232 -8.33 -1.05 -1.84
CA ILE A 232 -6.87 -1.02 -1.69
C ILE A 232 -6.48 -0.96 -0.22
N ASP A 233 -5.27 -1.39 0.14
CA ASP A 233 -4.77 -1.40 1.51
C ASP A 233 -4.57 0.03 2.06
N PRO A 234 -5.39 0.47 3.04
CA PRO A 234 -5.30 1.79 3.64
C PRO A 234 -4.25 1.87 4.76
N THR A 235 -3.59 0.77 5.12
CA THR A 235 -2.55 0.78 6.17
C THR A 235 -1.17 1.13 5.62
N VAL A 236 -1.00 1.12 4.29
CA VAL A 236 0.22 1.57 3.61
C VAL A 236 -0.01 2.98 3.06
N VAL A 237 0.28 3.97 3.90
CA VAL A 237 -0.02 5.39 3.64
C VAL A 237 0.86 6.01 2.54
N ALA A 238 0.34 7.08 1.93
CA ALA A 238 1.07 7.92 0.97
C ALA A 238 2.35 8.51 1.56
N VAL A 239 3.34 8.74 0.68
CA VAL A 239 4.65 9.29 1.06
C VAL A 239 4.65 10.78 0.75
N ASN A 240 4.74 11.65 1.77
CA ASN A 240 4.68 13.11 1.58
C ASN A 240 5.99 13.75 1.08
N GLY A 241 7.09 12.99 1.02
CA GLY A 241 8.39 13.49 0.58
C GLY A 241 8.74 13.20 -0.89
N VAL A 242 7.85 12.55 -1.65
CA VAL A 242 8.08 12.15 -3.03
C VAL A 242 6.79 12.28 -3.81
N THR A 243 6.77 13.12 -4.84
CA THR A 243 5.61 13.33 -5.72
C THR A 243 5.80 12.60 -7.05
N GLY A 244 4.76 11.92 -7.52
CA GLY A 244 4.73 11.27 -8.83
C GLY A 244 4.72 12.26 -10.00
N GLY A 245 4.94 11.76 -11.21
CA GLY A 245 4.93 12.54 -12.45
C GLY A 245 6.31 12.80 -13.05
N SER A 246 6.35 13.01 -14.36
CA SER A 246 7.60 13.23 -15.11
C SER A 246 8.25 14.55 -14.76
N SER A 247 7.47 15.61 -14.54
CA SER A 247 8.01 16.93 -14.18
C SER A 247 8.88 16.87 -12.92
N TYR A 248 8.36 16.28 -11.83
CA TYR A 248 9.09 16.08 -10.58
C TYR A 248 10.30 15.14 -10.75
N ALA A 249 10.13 14.06 -11.51
CA ALA A 249 11.21 13.11 -11.76
C ALA A 249 12.40 13.77 -12.47
N ILE A 250 12.13 14.58 -13.49
CA ILE A 250 13.16 15.29 -14.26
C ILE A 250 13.85 16.33 -13.40
N GLU A 251 13.10 17.16 -12.66
CA GLU A 251 13.68 18.16 -11.76
C GLU A 251 14.59 17.52 -10.71
N HIS A 252 14.13 16.45 -10.06
CA HIS A 252 14.94 15.72 -9.07
C HIS A 252 16.22 15.13 -9.69
N TRP A 253 16.10 14.56 -10.89
CA TRP A 253 17.24 14.00 -11.63
C TRP A 253 18.28 15.07 -11.99
N GLU A 254 17.85 16.21 -12.53
CA GLU A 254 18.72 17.33 -12.92
C GLU A 254 19.45 17.89 -11.70
N ASN A 255 18.73 18.15 -10.61
CA ASN A 255 19.31 18.63 -9.35
C ASN A 255 20.38 17.67 -8.79
N TRP A 256 20.17 16.35 -8.90
CA TRP A 256 21.16 15.37 -8.48
C TRP A 256 22.33 15.23 -9.46
N CYS A 257 22.12 15.45 -10.75
CA CYS A 257 23.21 15.50 -11.73
C CYS A 257 24.16 16.67 -11.45
N ASP A 258 23.64 17.83 -11.05
CA ASP A 258 24.44 19.01 -10.76
C ASP A 258 25.26 18.87 -9.47
N SER A 259 24.69 18.21 -8.45
CA SER A 259 25.25 18.21 -7.09
C SER A 259 25.85 16.85 -6.65
N GLY A 260 25.29 15.74 -7.12
CA GLY A 260 25.52 14.41 -6.53
C GLY A 260 26.35 13.46 -7.40
N ILE A 261 26.04 13.36 -8.70
CA ILE A 261 26.53 12.26 -9.57
C ILE A 261 28.07 12.15 -9.60
N ARG A 262 28.80 13.26 -9.57
CA ARG A 262 30.28 13.27 -9.59
C ARG A 262 30.89 12.53 -8.40
N SER A 263 30.24 12.60 -7.24
CA SER A 263 30.67 11.98 -5.99
C SER A 263 30.05 10.60 -5.72
N TYR A 264 29.15 10.13 -6.59
CA TYR A 264 28.40 8.89 -6.44
C TYR A 264 29.29 7.68 -6.11
N HIS A 265 30.40 7.51 -6.84
CA HIS A 265 31.34 6.40 -6.63
C HIS A 265 31.95 6.34 -5.22
N MET A 266 32.02 7.47 -4.51
CA MET A 266 32.53 7.56 -3.14
C MET A 266 31.41 7.42 -2.11
N LYS A 267 30.26 8.06 -2.35
CA LYS A 267 29.17 8.17 -1.37
C LYS A 267 28.15 7.04 -1.39
N ARG A 268 27.94 6.33 -2.51
CA ARG A 268 26.80 5.40 -2.74
C ARG A 268 26.63 4.24 -1.74
N ASN A 269 27.63 3.97 -0.90
CA ASN A 269 27.56 2.90 0.10
C ASN A 269 27.21 3.45 1.50
N ASN A 270 27.25 4.76 1.72
CA ASN A 270 26.91 5.35 3.00
C ASN A 270 25.40 5.64 3.08
N ALA A 271 24.67 4.76 3.76
CA ALA A 271 23.21 4.88 3.87
C ALA A 271 22.74 6.06 4.73
N ALA A 272 23.62 6.66 5.53
CA ALA A 272 23.32 7.87 6.29
C ALA A 272 23.39 9.16 5.41
N LEU A 273 23.84 9.05 4.16
CA LEU A 273 23.90 10.18 3.22
C LEU A 273 22.81 10.03 2.16
N SER A 274 21.70 10.75 2.35
CA SER A 274 20.55 10.70 1.45
C SER A 274 20.85 11.23 0.04
N ASP A 275 21.81 12.15 -0.10
CA ASP A 275 22.31 12.71 -1.38
C ASP A 275 23.37 11.83 -2.06
N GLY A 276 23.86 10.79 -1.38
CA GLY A 276 24.90 9.90 -1.87
C GLY A 276 24.46 9.02 -3.04
N VAL A 277 23.15 8.95 -3.31
CA VAL A 277 22.51 8.20 -4.39
C VAL A 277 21.40 9.04 -5.03
N SER A 278 20.99 8.70 -6.25
CA SER A 278 20.00 9.50 -6.99
C SER A 278 18.58 9.46 -6.43
N ARG A 279 18.23 8.38 -5.72
CA ARG A 279 16.87 8.09 -5.22
C ARG A 279 15.79 8.08 -6.32
N MET A 280 16.20 7.80 -7.55
CA MET A 280 15.30 7.83 -8.72
C MET A 280 14.43 6.59 -8.92
N SER A 281 14.62 5.54 -8.12
CA SER A 281 13.95 4.25 -8.35
C SER A 281 12.42 4.30 -8.35
N PRO A 282 11.71 5.12 -7.55
CA PRO A 282 10.26 5.25 -7.65
C PRO A 282 9.78 5.67 -9.04
N TRP A 283 10.38 6.73 -9.61
CA TRP A 283 10.00 7.23 -10.93
C TRP A 283 10.45 6.31 -12.06
N ILE A 284 11.57 5.61 -11.91
CA ILE A 284 12.01 4.59 -12.89
C ILE A 284 11.02 3.42 -12.92
N HIS A 285 10.58 2.94 -11.75
CA HIS A 285 9.65 1.82 -11.62
C HIS A 285 8.33 2.10 -12.35
N TYR A 286 7.73 3.26 -12.10
CA TYR A 286 6.49 3.69 -12.77
C TYR A 286 6.72 4.35 -14.14
N GLY A 287 7.95 4.30 -14.66
CA GLY A 287 8.33 4.82 -15.98
C GLY A 287 8.00 6.30 -16.19
N MET A 288 7.96 7.08 -15.11
CA MET A 288 7.75 8.52 -15.11
C MET A 288 8.98 9.28 -15.61
N ILE A 289 10.14 8.62 -15.70
CA ILE A 289 11.33 9.13 -16.36
C ILE A 289 11.92 8.09 -17.32
N SER A 290 12.43 8.56 -18.47
CA SER A 290 13.13 7.71 -19.43
C SER A 290 14.50 7.30 -18.88
N THR A 291 14.75 6.00 -18.79
CA THR A 291 16.08 5.47 -18.44
C THR A 291 17.12 5.76 -19.52
N THR A 292 16.70 5.89 -20.78
CA THR A 292 17.56 6.30 -21.89
C THR A 292 18.02 7.75 -21.72
N ARG A 293 17.16 8.65 -21.23
CA ARG A 293 17.56 10.01 -20.83
C ARG A 293 18.63 9.96 -19.73
N MET A 294 18.36 9.27 -18.63
CA MET A 294 19.29 9.25 -17.49
C MET A 294 20.66 8.69 -17.86
N VAL A 295 20.70 7.67 -18.73
CA VAL A 295 21.94 7.09 -19.25
C VAL A 295 22.67 8.06 -20.18
N ARG A 296 21.96 8.72 -21.08
CA ARG A 296 22.52 9.76 -21.96
C ARG A 296 23.13 10.91 -21.17
N ASP A 297 22.41 11.41 -20.17
CA ASP A 297 22.83 12.52 -19.31
C ASP A 297 24.08 12.14 -18.51
N ALA A 298 24.06 10.97 -17.84
CA ALA A 298 25.23 10.47 -17.11
C ALA A 298 26.45 10.24 -18.04
N SER A 299 26.23 9.69 -19.24
CA SER A 299 27.30 9.52 -20.22
C SER A 299 27.89 10.85 -20.68
N SER A 300 27.07 11.89 -20.79
CA SER A 300 27.51 13.23 -21.18
C SER A 300 28.29 13.93 -20.08
N ILE A 301 27.89 13.75 -18.81
CA ILE A 301 28.58 14.31 -17.64
C ILE A 301 29.96 13.66 -17.45
N GLY A 302 30.05 12.34 -17.60
CA GLY A 302 31.30 11.59 -17.51
C GLY A 302 31.96 11.59 -16.12
N GLY A 303 33.16 11.01 -16.06
CA GLY A 303 33.94 10.86 -14.83
C GLY A 303 33.51 9.68 -13.94
N LYS A 304 34.32 9.39 -12.91
CA LYS A 304 34.21 8.17 -12.08
C LYS A 304 32.82 7.98 -11.45
N GLY A 305 32.19 9.08 -11.05
CA GLY A 305 30.85 9.06 -10.47
C GLY A 305 29.78 8.61 -11.47
N ALA A 306 29.76 9.24 -12.65
CA ALA A 306 28.81 8.90 -13.71
C ALA A 306 29.08 7.51 -14.32
N GLU A 307 30.35 7.12 -14.51
CA GLU A 307 30.73 5.77 -14.94
C GLU A 307 30.20 4.71 -13.97
N LYS A 308 30.30 4.96 -12.66
CA LYS A 308 29.78 4.03 -11.66
C LYS A 308 28.25 4.00 -11.66
N PHE A 309 27.59 5.12 -11.92
CA PHE A 309 26.14 5.17 -12.08
C PHE A 309 25.67 4.38 -13.30
N LEU A 310 26.34 4.55 -14.43
CA LEU A 310 26.08 3.81 -15.67
C LEU A 310 26.24 2.30 -15.49
N ASP A 311 27.21 1.84 -14.70
CA ASP A 311 27.37 0.42 -14.38
C ASP A 311 26.11 -0.17 -13.70
N GLU A 312 25.52 0.57 -12.76
CA GLU A 312 24.29 0.15 -12.06
C GLU A 312 23.09 0.13 -13.02
N MET A 313 22.97 1.14 -13.88
CA MET A 313 21.88 1.26 -14.84
C MET A 313 21.97 0.26 -15.99
N LEU A 314 23.15 0.10 -16.61
CA LEU A 314 23.34 -0.67 -17.84
C LEU A 314 23.61 -2.16 -17.60
N VAL A 315 24.05 -2.53 -16.41
CA VAL A 315 24.37 -3.93 -16.09
C VAL A 315 23.38 -4.48 -15.10
N PHE A 316 23.30 -3.91 -13.89
CA PHE A 316 22.50 -4.52 -12.82
C PHE A 316 20.99 -4.40 -13.08
N ARG A 317 20.51 -3.20 -13.44
CA ARG A 317 19.11 -2.99 -13.77
C ARG A 317 18.71 -3.71 -15.06
N GLU A 318 19.44 -3.53 -16.16
CA GLU A 318 19.09 -4.14 -17.45
C GLU A 318 19.15 -5.68 -17.37
N HIS A 319 20.13 -6.27 -16.67
CA HIS A 319 20.17 -7.73 -16.49
C HIS A 319 18.94 -8.23 -15.73
N ALA A 320 18.46 -7.51 -14.73
CA ALA A 320 17.23 -7.86 -14.03
C ALA A 320 15.99 -7.82 -14.96
N GLN A 321 15.86 -6.77 -15.77
CA GLN A 321 14.78 -6.65 -16.77
C GLN A 321 14.79 -7.81 -17.78
N HIS A 322 15.96 -8.11 -18.36
CA HIS A 322 16.10 -9.23 -19.29
C HIS A 322 15.97 -10.61 -18.63
N HIS A 323 16.32 -10.72 -17.35
CA HIS A 323 16.11 -11.95 -16.59
C HIS A 323 14.64 -12.24 -16.42
N VAL A 324 13.87 -11.26 -15.91
CA VAL A 324 12.43 -11.41 -15.72
C VAL A 324 11.72 -11.68 -17.04
N HIS A 325 12.08 -10.96 -18.11
CA HIS A 325 11.51 -11.20 -19.45
C HIS A 325 11.75 -12.64 -19.96
N ALA A 326 12.85 -13.29 -19.56
CA ALA A 326 13.18 -14.65 -19.95
C ALA A 326 12.49 -15.72 -19.07
N LYS A 327 11.62 -15.32 -18.14
CA LYS A 327 10.96 -16.21 -17.15
C LYS A 327 9.44 -16.05 -17.20
N ASP A 328 8.72 -17.13 -16.94
CA ASP A 328 7.26 -17.09 -16.88
C ASP A 328 6.74 -16.65 -15.51
N ASN A 329 7.34 -17.17 -14.43
CA ASN A 329 7.08 -16.77 -13.05
C ASN A 329 8.41 -16.29 -12.44
N PRO A 330 8.77 -15.02 -12.60
CA PRO A 330 10.12 -14.52 -12.30
C PRO A 330 10.45 -14.45 -10.80
N ASP A 331 9.44 -14.39 -9.93
CA ASP A 331 9.54 -14.29 -8.47
C ASP A 331 9.64 -15.66 -7.76
N ASP A 332 9.30 -16.76 -8.43
CA ASP A 332 9.33 -18.12 -7.87
C ASP A 332 10.73 -18.55 -7.38
N TRP A 333 10.76 -19.33 -6.28
CA TRP A 333 11.96 -19.98 -5.73
C TRP A 333 12.70 -20.85 -6.74
N ALA A 334 11.97 -21.44 -7.70
CA ALA A 334 12.52 -22.25 -8.78
C ALA A 334 13.54 -21.49 -9.67
N ASN A 335 13.59 -20.15 -9.60
CA ASN A 335 14.59 -19.35 -10.31
C ASN A 335 15.93 -19.23 -9.57
N ILE A 336 16.01 -19.63 -8.30
CA ILE A 336 17.26 -19.66 -7.55
C ILE A 336 18.19 -20.74 -8.17
N PRO A 337 19.49 -20.45 -8.36
CA PRO A 337 20.41 -21.43 -8.94
C PRO A 337 20.47 -22.73 -8.13
N GLY A 338 20.51 -23.88 -8.81
CA GLY A 338 20.51 -25.19 -8.14
C GLY A 338 21.60 -25.37 -7.07
N TRP A 339 22.79 -24.77 -7.26
CA TRP A 339 23.85 -24.80 -6.24
C TRP A 339 23.43 -24.11 -4.93
N ALA A 340 22.64 -23.04 -5.02
CA ALA A 340 22.16 -22.28 -3.88
C ALA A 340 21.00 -23.02 -3.22
N ILE A 341 20.05 -23.56 -3.99
CA ILE A 341 18.96 -24.40 -3.47
C ILE A 341 19.53 -25.58 -2.66
N THR A 342 20.47 -26.35 -3.24
CA THR A 342 21.12 -27.44 -2.51
C THR A 342 21.76 -26.93 -1.22
N SER A 343 22.45 -25.78 -1.28
CA SER A 343 23.08 -25.23 -0.09
C SER A 343 22.10 -24.71 0.97
N TRP A 344 20.91 -24.26 0.59
CA TRP A 344 19.86 -23.86 1.52
C TRP A 344 19.22 -25.07 2.20
N ASN A 345 19.07 -26.18 1.47
CA ASN A 345 18.54 -27.43 2.04
C ASN A 345 19.50 -28.09 3.04
N ASP A 346 20.80 -27.84 2.90
CA ASP A 346 21.85 -28.42 3.77
C ASP A 346 22.17 -27.56 5.01
N ARG A 347 21.44 -26.46 5.26
CA ARG A 347 21.74 -25.54 6.37
C ARG A 347 21.29 -26.08 7.73
N GLY A 348 21.84 -25.51 8.80
CA GLY A 348 21.39 -25.79 10.17
C GLY A 348 20.08 -25.10 10.52
N PRO A 349 19.42 -25.52 11.62
CA PRO A 349 18.14 -24.97 12.06
C PRO A 349 18.27 -23.49 12.47
N VAL A 350 17.15 -22.77 12.39
CA VAL A 350 17.03 -21.39 12.86
C VAL A 350 16.86 -21.33 14.39
N VAL A 351 17.40 -20.27 15.02
CA VAL A 351 17.42 -20.11 16.48
C VAL A 351 16.17 -19.41 17.02
N SER A 352 15.54 -18.52 16.24
CA SER A 352 14.38 -17.74 16.67
C SER A 352 13.49 -17.40 15.47
N GLU A 353 12.25 -17.90 15.46
CA GLU A 353 11.25 -17.46 14.50
C GLU A 353 10.53 -16.20 14.98
N LEU A 354 10.38 -15.22 14.10
CA LEU A 354 9.66 -13.97 14.35
C LEU A 354 8.46 -13.85 13.40
N SER A 355 7.33 -13.30 13.81
CA SER A 355 6.19 -13.17 12.91
C SER A 355 6.41 -12.14 11.79
N ALA A 356 5.57 -12.18 10.76
CA ALA A 356 5.60 -11.17 9.70
C ALA A 356 5.33 -9.76 10.25
N ILE A 357 4.44 -9.62 11.25
CA ILE A 357 4.11 -8.34 11.88
C ILE A 357 5.23 -7.85 12.81
N GLU A 358 5.90 -8.74 13.54
CA GLU A 358 7.09 -8.38 14.34
C GLU A 358 8.20 -7.81 13.45
N LEU A 359 8.44 -8.48 12.32
CA LEU A 359 9.39 -8.02 11.32
C LEU A 359 8.90 -6.73 10.64
N GLU A 360 7.63 -6.63 10.20
CA GLU A 360 7.07 -5.42 9.55
C GLU A 360 7.31 -4.16 10.39
N ARG A 361 7.19 -4.29 11.72
CA ARG A 361 7.31 -3.21 12.69
C ARG A 361 8.74 -2.96 13.20
N GLY A 362 9.75 -3.60 12.61
CA GLY A 362 11.14 -3.43 13.02
C GLY A 362 11.38 -3.88 14.45
N ARG A 363 10.86 -5.05 14.83
CA ARG A 363 11.05 -5.66 16.16
C ARG A 363 11.86 -6.95 16.10
N SER A 364 12.87 -6.98 15.23
CA SER A 364 13.78 -8.13 15.15
C SER A 364 14.81 -8.18 16.28
N GLY A 365 15.06 -7.03 16.94
CA GLY A 365 16.13 -6.86 17.91
C GLY A 365 17.47 -6.52 17.25
N ASP A 366 17.54 -6.45 15.92
CA ASP A 366 18.70 -5.99 15.17
C ASP A 366 18.55 -4.51 14.80
N ARG A 367 19.38 -3.66 15.41
CA ARG A 367 19.28 -2.20 15.28
C ARG A 367 19.32 -1.70 13.83
N LEU A 368 20.23 -2.22 13.01
CA LEU A 368 20.35 -1.81 11.61
C LEU A 368 19.15 -2.28 10.78
N TRP A 369 18.73 -3.53 10.97
CA TRP A 369 17.61 -4.10 10.24
C TRP A 369 16.29 -3.41 10.62
N ASP A 370 16.04 -3.23 11.91
CA ASP A 370 14.86 -2.58 12.46
C ASP A 370 14.73 -1.13 11.97
N SER A 371 15.84 -0.39 11.94
CA SER A 371 15.90 0.97 11.37
C SER A 371 15.58 0.96 9.87
N ALA A 372 16.18 0.04 9.11
CA ALA A 372 15.93 -0.06 7.67
C ALA A 372 14.47 -0.39 7.36
N GLN A 373 13.89 -1.31 8.11
CA GLN A 373 12.49 -1.72 7.95
C GLN A 373 11.52 -0.60 8.35
N THR A 374 11.79 0.09 9.46
CA THR A 374 11.02 1.28 9.87
C THR A 374 11.04 2.35 8.78
N GLY A 375 12.21 2.66 8.23
CA GLY A 375 12.36 3.62 7.13
C GLY A 375 11.63 3.19 5.86
N LEU A 376 11.63 1.90 5.53
CA LEU A 376 10.87 1.37 4.39
C LEU A 376 9.35 1.53 4.59
N VAL A 377 8.84 1.18 5.77
CA VAL A 377 7.42 1.33 6.11
C VAL A 377 7.02 2.80 6.08
N ARG A 378 7.83 3.73 6.60
CA ARG A 378 7.48 5.16 6.68
C ARG A 378 7.70 5.93 5.39
N HIS A 379 8.76 5.63 4.65
CA HIS A 379 9.21 6.47 3.53
C HIS A 379 9.16 5.79 2.17
N GLY A 380 8.74 4.53 2.12
CA GLY A 380 8.54 3.78 0.88
C GLY A 380 9.80 3.58 0.03
N THR A 381 10.99 3.81 0.60
CA THR A 381 12.27 3.62 -0.08
C THR A 381 13.29 3.08 0.90
N MET A 382 14.21 2.24 0.43
CA MET A 382 15.32 1.71 1.23
C MET A 382 16.63 1.86 0.47
N HIS A 383 17.66 2.35 1.16
CA HIS A 383 18.98 2.50 0.55
C HIS A 383 19.56 1.15 0.10
N ASN A 384 19.95 1.02 -1.17
CA ASN A 384 20.35 -0.25 -1.78
C ASN A 384 21.44 -1.02 -1.00
N ASN A 385 22.44 -0.30 -0.48
CA ASN A 385 23.50 -0.93 0.30
C ASN A 385 22.96 -1.64 1.57
N VAL A 386 21.90 -1.08 2.19
CA VAL A 386 21.23 -1.68 3.34
C VAL A 386 20.20 -2.72 2.91
N ARG A 387 19.49 -2.53 1.78
CA ARG A 387 18.56 -3.52 1.20
C ARG A 387 19.20 -4.90 1.01
N MET A 388 20.47 -4.95 0.61
CA MET A 388 21.26 -6.18 0.53
C MET A 388 21.49 -6.87 1.89
N THR A 389 21.70 -6.10 2.96
CA THR A 389 21.82 -6.66 4.32
C THR A 389 20.45 -7.08 4.83
N TRP A 390 19.45 -6.22 4.66
CA TRP A 390 18.07 -6.44 5.06
C TRP A 390 17.51 -7.74 4.46
N GLY A 391 17.66 -7.94 3.15
CA GLY A 391 17.17 -9.15 2.47
C GLY A 391 17.93 -10.43 2.85
N LYS A 392 19.18 -10.32 3.33
CA LYS A 392 19.98 -11.46 3.81
C LYS A 392 19.72 -11.85 5.26
N ALA A 393 18.94 -11.07 6.00
CA ALA A 393 18.64 -11.35 7.40
C ALA A 393 17.44 -12.30 7.58
N PHE A 394 16.46 -12.26 6.67
CA PHE A 394 15.25 -13.12 6.72
C PHE A 394 15.52 -14.62 6.95
N PRO A 395 16.54 -15.24 6.32
CA PRO A 395 16.83 -16.65 6.56
C PRO A 395 17.22 -16.97 8.01
N GLY A 396 17.57 -15.96 8.81
CA GLY A 396 17.83 -16.08 10.24
C GLY A 396 16.58 -16.12 11.12
N TRP A 397 15.39 -15.87 10.56
CA TRP A 397 14.10 -15.88 11.28
C TRP A 397 13.05 -16.82 10.67
N ARG A 398 13.42 -17.58 9.64
CA ARG A 398 12.55 -18.54 8.95
C ARG A 398 13.34 -19.81 8.66
N GLU A 399 12.84 -20.94 9.14
CA GLU A 399 13.47 -22.24 8.91
C GLU A 399 13.47 -22.62 7.43
N ASP A 400 12.36 -22.38 6.74
CA ASP A 400 12.26 -22.54 5.28
C ASP A 400 12.83 -21.31 4.57
N ALA A 401 13.83 -21.53 3.71
CA ALA A 401 14.47 -20.47 2.94
C ALA A 401 13.57 -19.94 1.81
N GLU A 402 12.68 -20.77 1.27
CA GLU A 402 11.68 -20.35 0.28
C GLU A 402 10.69 -19.38 0.94
N GLU A 403 10.18 -19.72 2.13
CA GLU A 403 9.31 -18.85 2.92
C GLU A 403 10.03 -17.56 3.34
N ALA A 404 11.32 -17.63 3.70
CA ALA A 404 12.14 -16.46 3.99
C ALA A 404 12.23 -15.50 2.79
N MET A 405 12.43 -16.05 1.58
CA MET A 405 12.47 -15.27 0.35
C MET A 405 11.11 -14.67 0.02
N ARG A 406 10.04 -15.46 0.17
CA ARG A 406 8.66 -15.01 -0.05
C ARG A 406 8.32 -13.83 0.86
N LEU A 407 8.66 -13.91 2.14
CA LEU A 407 8.43 -12.81 3.08
C LEU A 407 9.27 -11.57 2.75
N ALA A 408 10.51 -11.74 2.33
CA ALA A 408 11.35 -10.62 1.88
C ALA A 408 10.75 -9.93 0.63
N LEU A 409 10.26 -10.70 -0.35
CA LEU A 409 9.54 -10.17 -1.51
C LEU A 409 8.25 -9.46 -1.10
N GLU A 410 7.45 -10.06 -0.21
CA GLU A 410 6.21 -9.47 0.27
C GLU A 410 6.44 -8.10 0.94
N MET A 411 7.39 -7.99 1.86
CA MET A 411 7.68 -6.71 2.52
C MET A 411 8.21 -5.67 1.53
N ASN A 412 9.07 -6.10 0.62
CA ASN A 412 9.60 -5.25 -0.43
C ASN A 412 8.47 -4.66 -1.29
N ASP A 413 7.59 -5.52 -1.78
CA ASP A 413 6.56 -5.19 -2.77
C ASP A 413 5.36 -4.46 -2.16
N ARG A 414 5.10 -4.66 -0.86
CA ARG A 414 4.07 -3.96 -0.12
C ARG A 414 4.44 -2.52 0.20
N PHE A 415 5.70 -2.27 0.58
CA PHE A 415 6.09 -0.97 1.12
C PHE A 415 6.92 -0.13 0.16
N ALA A 416 7.79 -0.73 -0.66
CA ALA A 416 8.68 0.05 -1.52
C ALA A 416 7.94 0.61 -2.73
N LEU A 417 8.04 1.92 -2.97
CA LEU A 417 7.58 2.56 -4.20
C LEU A 417 8.29 2.02 -5.46
N ASP A 418 9.44 1.36 -5.28
CA ASP A 418 10.19 0.65 -6.32
C ASP A 418 10.12 -0.88 -6.19
N GLY A 419 9.14 -1.39 -5.44
CA GLY A 419 8.83 -2.82 -5.33
C GLY A 419 7.97 -3.32 -6.50
N ARG A 420 7.80 -4.64 -6.61
CA ARG A 420 7.19 -5.32 -7.78
C ARG A 420 7.87 -4.92 -9.08
N ASP A 421 9.19 -4.76 -9.02
CA ASP A 421 10.03 -4.41 -10.15
C ASP A 421 10.98 -5.57 -10.45
N PRO A 422 11.34 -5.82 -11.73
CA PRO A 422 12.38 -6.78 -12.06
C PRO A 422 13.66 -6.59 -11.25
N SER A 423 14.06 -5.35 -10.99
CA SER A 423 15.25 -5.00 -10.21
C SER A 423 15.10 -5.41 -8.74
N SER A 424 13.91 -5.24 -8.15
CA SER A 424 13.68 -5.60 -6.75
C SER A 424 13.54 -7.11 -6.58
N ILE A 425 12.87 -7.81 -7.49
CA ILE A 425 12.78 -9.28 -7.51
C ILE A 425 14.17 -9.89 -7.61
N ALA A 426 14.95 -9.51 -8.62
CA ALA A 426 16.31 -10.00 -8.79
C ALA A 426 17.23 -9.61 -7.62
N GLY A 427 17.01 -8.43 -7.01
CA GLY A 427 17.73 -7.96 -5.84
C GLY A 427 17.47 -8.82 -4.60
N VAL A 428 16.21 -9.18 -4.32
CA VAL A 428 15.87 -10.12 -3.25
C VAL A 428 16.41 -11.51 -3.57
N GLN A 429 16.20 -12.04 -4.78
CA GLN A 429 16.72 -13.35 -5.16
C GLN A 429 18.27 -13.41 -5.12
N TRP A 430 18.98 -12.31 -5.35
CA TRP A 430 20.42 -12.22 -5.15
C TRP A 430 20.81 -12.44 -3.67
N CYS A 431 19.97 -12.00 -2.73
CA CYS A 431 20.17 -12.30 -1.31
C CYS A 431 20.16 -13.82 -1.05
N PHE A 432 19.48 -14.59 -1.89
CA PHE A 432 19.35 -16.05 -1.86
C PHE A 432 20.26 -16.80 -2.85
N GLY A 433 21.07 -16.10 -3.66
CA GLY A 433 22.12 -16.70 -4.48
C GLY A 433 21.99 -16.47 -5.99
N LEU A 434 20.92 -15.83 -6.47
CA LEU A 434 20.82 -15.45 -7.89
C LEU A 434 21.98 -14.54 -8.30
N PHE A 435 22.52 -14.73 -9.50
CA PHE A 435 23.61 -13.94 -10.09
C PHE A 435 24.97 -13.96 -9.36
N ASP A 436 25.11 -14.76 -8.31
CA ASP A 436 26.36 -14.93 -7.57
C ASP A 436 26.93 -16.36 -7.72
N ARG A 437 28.06 -16.58 -7.07
CA ARG A 437 28.72 -17.89 -6.95
C ARG A 437 28.59 -18.44 -5.53
N ALA A 438 28.92 -19.71 -5.35
CA ALA A 438 29.11 -20.30 -4.04
C ALA A 438 30.32 -19.70 -3.30
N PHE A 439 30.19 -19.54 -1.98
CA PHE A 439 31.23 -19.12 -1.05
C PHE A 439 31.55 -20.23 -0.06
N GLY A 440 32.77 -20.22 0.48
CA GLY A 440 33.22 -21.12 1.53
C GLY A 440 33.99 -20.35 2.61
N PRO A 441 34.09 -20.90 3.85
CA PRO A 441 33.47 -22.14 4.32
C PRO A 441 31.94 -22.05 4.45
N VAL A 442 31.26 -23.20 4.57
CA VAL A 442 29.79 -23.27 4.74
C VAL A 442 29.39 -22.60 6.05
N ASP A 443 28.38 -21.75 5.99
CA ASP A 443 27.78 -21.10 7.14
C ASP A 443 26.57 -21.89 7.66
N PRO A 444 26.36 -21.99 8.99
CA PRO A 444 25.22 -22.71 9.54
C PRO A 444 23.86 -22.16 9.11
N ILE A 445 23.72 -20.84 8.91
CA ILE A 445 22.43 -20.20 8.60
C ILE A 445 22.31 -19.93 7.09
N MET A 446 23.39 -19.43 6.48
CA MET A 446 23.38 -18.99 5.08
C MET A 446 23.88 -20.05 4.08
N GLY A 447 24.38 -21.19 4.56
CA GLY A 447 25.05 -22.17 3.73
C GLY A 447 26.24 -21.57 2.97
N LYS A 448 26.29 -21.75 1.65
CA LYS A 448 27.31 -21.24 0.73
C LYS A 448 26.90 -19.91 0.07
N VAL A 449 25.77 -19.32 0.44
CA VAL A 449 25.37 -18.01 -0.06
C VAL A 449 26.24 -16.93 0.57
N ARG A 450 26.53 -15.86 -0.18
CA ARG A 450 27.34 -14.74 0.32
C ARG A 450 26.73 -14.18 1.60
N LYS A 451 27.52 -14.18 2.67
CA LYS A 451 27.16 -13.59 3.95
C LYS A 451 27.24 -12.07 3.94
N ARG A 452 26.36 -11.45 4.72
CA ARG A 452 26.41 -10.03 5.01
C ARG A 452 25.80 -9.75 6.40
N PRO A 453 26.49 -10.13 7.49
CA PRO A 453 25.95 -9.98 8.84
C PRO A 453 25.64 -8.51 9.14
N THR A 454 24.50 -8.26 9.74
CA THR A 454 23.98 -6.93 10.12
C THR A 454 24.96 -6.17 11.01
N HIS A 455 25.44 -6.78 12.11
CA HIS A 455 26.42 -6.18 13.03
C HIS A 455 27.72 -5.73 12.35
N VAL A 456 28.17 -6.42 11.29
CA VAL A 456 29.37 -5.99 10.53
C VAL A 456 29.07 -4.75 9.69
N HIS A 457 27.85 -4.65 9.16
CA HIS A 457 27.44 -3.52 8.35
C HIS A 457 27.14 -2.29 9.21
N GLU A 458 26.54 -2.49 10.37
CA GLU A 458 26.26 -1.46 11.38
C GLU A 458 27.53 -0.66 11.72
N ASN A 459 28.65 -1.34 11.93
CA ASN A 459 29.97 -0.74 12.23
C ASN A 459 30.55 0.15 11.10
N ARG A 460 29.88 0.27 9.94
CA ARG A 460 30.34 1.05 8.78
C ARG A 460 29.41 2.22 8.45
N ILE A 461 28.33 2.38 9.20
CA ILE A 461 27.33 3.42 9.00
C ILE A 461 27.28 4.27 10.27
N ASP A 462 27.09 5.58 10.11
CA ASP A 462 26.69 6.42 11.22
C ASP A 462 25.23 6.08 11.57
N MET A 463 25.06 5.20 12.56
CA MET A 463 23.74 4.70 12.93
C MET A 463 22.84 5.78 13.53
N THR A 464 23.39 6.79 14.19
CA THR A 464 22.60 7.90 14.73
C THR A 464 21.99 8.70 13.59
N ALA A 465 22.81 9.12 12.62
CA ALA A 465 22.32 9.83 11.44
C ALA A 465 21.38 8.98 10.58
N TYR A 466 21.62 7.66 10.48
CA TYR A 466 20.73 6.76 9.76
C TYR A 466 19.37 6.60 10.46
N GLU A 467 19.33 6.46 11.78
CA GLU A 467 18.10 6.38 12.56
C GLU A 467 17.30 7.68 12.49
N GLU A 468 17.95 8.85 12.53
CA GLU A 468 17.28 10.13 12.32
C GLU A 468 16.56 10.20 10.96
N LEU A 469 17.15 9.58 9.93
CA LEU A 469 16.54 9.50 8.60
C LEU A 469 15.39 8.48 8.54
N THR A 470 15.56 7.30 9.11
CA THR A 470 14.58 6.21 8.99
C THR A 470 13.43 6.30 9.99
N ASN A 471 13.67 6.88 11.16
CA ASN A 471 12.68 7.01 12.23
C ASN A 471 11.98 8.38 12.17
N LYS A 472 12.25 9.18 11.14
CA LYS A 472 11.47 10.39 10.87
C LYS A 472 10.00 9.98 10.65
N ALA A 473 9.08 10.76 11.19
CA ALA A 473 7.65 10.53 10.94
C ALA A 473 7.34 10.72 9.44
N THR A 474 6.30 10.05 8.96
CA THR A 474 5.85 10.04 7.55
C THR A 474 5.55 11.42 6.96
N MET A 475 5.10 12.38 7.77
CA MET A 475 4.86 13.77 7.36
C MET A 475 6.13 14.64 7.38
N GLY A 476 7.28 14.06 7.74
CA GLY A 476 8.51 14.80 7.97
C GLY A 476 8.61 15.46 9.35
N PHE A 477 7.55 15.41 10.15
CA PHE A 477 7.50 15.83 11.54
C PHE A 477 6.50 14.94 12.30
N SER A 478 6.73 14.75 13.60
CA SER A 478 5.76 14.06 14.46
C SER A 478 4.60 15.01 14.74
N MET A 479 3.37 14.49 14.65
CA MET A 479 2.16 15.19 15.02
C MET A 479 1.76 14.73 16.41
N ASP A 480 1.21 15.62 17.21
CA ASP A 480 0.48 15.27 18.42
C ASP A 480 -0.98 14.99 18.02
N ILE A 481 -1.40 13.73 18.16
CA ILE A 481 -2.73 13.27 17.73
C ILE A 481 -3.52 12.79 18.94
N GLY A 482 -4.72 13.37 19.11
CA GLY A 482 -5.68 12.97 20.12
C GLY A 482 -6.70 11.98 19.56
N ILE A 483 -7.02 10.92 20.28
CA ILE A 483 -8.05 9.94 19.91
C ILE A 483 -9.09 9.84 21.02
N VAL A 484 -10.35 10.13 20.68
CA VAL A 484 -11.48 10.07 21.59
C VAL A 484 -12.19 8.73 21.42
N GLY A 485 -12.05 7.82 22.38
CA GLY A 485 -12.62 6.47 22.36
C GLY A 485 -11.56 5.37 22.24
N GLY A 486 -11.45 4.52 23.26
CA GLY A 486 -10.50 3.41 23.36
C GLY A 486 -11.06 2.05 22.90
N GLY A 487 -12.01 2.07 21.96
CA GLY A 487 -12.55 0.88 21.30
C GLY A 487 -11.62 0.31 20.22
N LEU A 488 -12.13 -0.66 19.44
CA LEU A 488 -11.36 -1.33 18.39
C LEU A 488 -10.80 -0.36 17.33
N SER A 489 -11.65 0.52 16.79
CA SER A 489 -11.26 1.52 15.79
C SER A 489 -10.23 2.51 16.33
N GLY A 490 -10.48 3.09 17.51
CA GLY A 490 -9.58 4.04 18.14
C GLY A 490 -8.20 3.45 18.46
N MET A 491 -8.15 2.24 19.02
CA MET A 491 -6.88 1.57 19.32
C MET A 491 -6.13 1.13 18.06
N PHE A 492 -6.85 0.71 17.01
CA PHE A 492 -6.21 0.37 15.75
C PHE A 492 -5.64 1.61 15.05
N ALA A 493 -6.37 2.73 15.04
CA ALA A 493 -5.84 4.01 14.57
C ALA A 493 -4.61 4.44 15.37
N ALA A 494 -4.65 4.30 16.71
CA ALA A 494 -3.54 4.61 17.60
C ALA A 494 -2.28 3.83 17.25
N ARG A 495 -2.46 2.52 17.01
CA ARG A 495 -1.40 1.62 16.58
C ARG A 495 -0.73 2.10 15.30
N LEU A 496 -1.52 2.31 14.24
CA LEU A 496 -1.00 2.69 12.93
C LEU A 496 -0.26 4.02 13.02
N LEU A 497 -0.82 5.03 13.70
CA LEU A 497 -0.20 6.35 13.84
C LEU A 497 1.12 6.32 14.62
N SER A 498 1.20 5.50 15.68
CA SER A 498 2.45 5.31 16.43
C SER A 498 3.52 4.63 15.57
N ASP A 499 3.16 3.57 14.83
CA ASP A 499 4.07 2.90 13.91
C ASP A 499 4.57 3.87 12.80
N LEU A 500 3.74 4.85 12.38
CA LEU A 500 4.08 5.91 11.43
C LEU A 500 4.92 7.07 12.03
N GLY A 501 5.16 7.05 13.36
CA GLY A 501 6.06 7.96 14.05
C GLY A 501 5.40 9.19 14.66
N HIS A 502 4.09 9.16 14.86
CA HIS A 502 3.34 10.24 15.51
C HIS A 502 3.16 9.98 17.02
N ASN A 503 2.95 11.05 17.77
CA ASN A 503 2.65 10.98 19.20
C ASN A 503 1.14 10.83 19.38
N VAL A 504 0.70 9.75 20.04
CA VAL A 504 -0.73 9.44 20.16
C VAL A 504 -1.18 9.41 21.61
N THR A 505 -2.25 10.14 21.91
CA THR A 505 -2.97 10.07 23.19
C THR A 505 -4.39 9.59 22.94
N VAL A 506 -4.82 8.53 23.64
CA VAL A 506 -6.17 7.97 23.58
C VAL A 506 -6.89 8.26 24.88
N TRP A 507 -8.09 8.86 24.84
CA TRP A 507 -8.96 9.00 26.01
C TRP A 507 -10.16 8.08 25.92
N ASP A 508 -10.47 7.41 27.03
CA ASP A 508 -11.69 6.63 27.17
C ASP A 508 -12.38 6.96 28.49
N LYS A 509 -13.69 7.18 28.44
CA LYS A 509 -14.51 7.46 29.64
C LYS A 509 -14.62 6.26 30.58
N GLY A 510 -14.41 5.05 30.06
CA GLY A 510 -14.43 3.82 30.81
C GLY A 510 -13.26 3.72 31.77
N SER A 511 -13.50 3.12 32.93
CA SER A 511 -12.43 2.82 33.91
C SER A 511 -11.53 1.66 33.48
N ARG A 512 -11.84 0.99 32.36
CA ARG A 512 -11.10 -0.13 31.78
C ARG A 512 -11.25 -0.08 30.26
N ILE A 513 -10.20 -0.50 29.56
CA ILE A 513 -10.24 -0.75 28.12
C ILE A 513 -11.18 -1.95 27.88
N GLY A 514 -12.08 -1.84 26.91
CA GLY A 514 -12.97 -2.95 26.60
C GLY A 514 -14.02 -2.65 25.55
N GLY A 515 -14.72 -1.52 25.62
CA GLY A 515 -15.86 -1.27 24.71
C GLY A 515 -16.79 -2.49 24.62
N ARG A 516 -17.11 -2.93 23.39
CA ARG A 516 -17.82 -4.19 23.11
C ARG A 516 -16.94 -5.44 23.16
N LEU A 517 -15.63 -5.30 23.25
CA LEU A 517 -14.67 -6.39 23.40
C LEU A 517 -14.45 -6.80 24.88
N THR A 518 -15.26 -6.24 25.79
CA THR A 518 -15.22 -6.53 27.23
C THR A 518 -15.57 -7.98 27.51
N GLY A 519 -14.86 -8.59 28.46
CA GLY A 519 -15.25 -9.85 29.06
C GLY A 519 -15.13 -9.86 30.58
N TRP A 520 -15.55 -10.97 31.17
CA TRP A 520 -15.64 -11.20 32.60
C TRP A 520 -14.91 -12.47 32.98
N GLN A 521 -14.33 -12.53 34.18
CA GLN A 521 -13.78 -13.77 34.74
C GLN A 521 -14.68 -14.24 35.89
N THR A 522 -15.20 -15.46 35.81
CA THR A 522 -16.00 -16.08 36.87
C THR A 522 -15.13 -16.36 38.10
N ASP A 523 -15.76 -16.60 39.24
CA ASP A 523 -15.06 -16.90 40.49
C ASP A 523 -14.25 -18.22 40.41
N GLU A 524 -14.62 -19.12 39.49
CA GLU A 524 -13.90 -20.35 39.17
C GLU A 524 -12.75 -20.16 38.16
N GLY A 525 -12.58 -18.94 37.63
CA GLY A 525 -11.49 -18.58 36.73
C GLY A 525 -11.83 -18.64 35.23
N SER A 526 -13.02 -19.10 34.84
CA SER A 526 -13.47 -19.12 33.44
C SER A 526 -13.67 -17.71 32.88
N LYS A 527 -13.24 -17.47 31.64
CA LYS A 527 -13.40 -16.16 30.98
C LYS A 527 -14.61 -16.18 30.04
N ILE A 528 -15.44 -15.15 30.14
CA ILE A 528 -16.70 -15.01 29.41
C ILE A 528 -16.66 -13.75 28.55
N HIS A 529 -17.09 -13.87 27.31
CA HIS A 529 -17.32 -12.75 26.41
C HIS A 529 -18.70 -12.14 26.67
N LEU A 530 -18.74 -10.83 26.94
CA LEU A 530 -20.01 -10.16 27.24
C LEU A 530 -20.55 -9.35 26.06
N GLY A 531 -19.68 -8.88 25.16
CA GLY A 531 -20.08 -7.99 24.06
C GLY A 531 -20.07 -8.67 22.69
N ALA A 532 -19.19 -8.24 21.78
CA ALA A 532 -19.07 -8.84 20.46
C ALA A 532 -18.52 -10.27 20.60
N SER A 533 -19.31 -11.25 20.14
CA SER A 533 -18.96 -12.67 20.10
C SER A 533 -18.09 -13.05 18.90
N ALA A 534 -17.98 -12.14 17.92
CA ALA A 534 -17.17 -12.33 16.72
C ALA A 534 -16.68 -10.97 16.19
N LEU A 535 -15.58 -10.98 15.44
CA LEU A 535 -15.18 -9.90 14.53
C LEU A 535 -15.60 -10.31 13.12
N ASP A 536 -16.67 -9.68 12.63
CA ASP A 536 -17.29 -9.91 11.33
C ASP A 536 -16.75 -8.96 10.25
N SER A 537 -16.97 -9.33 8.99
CA SER A 537 -16.77 -8.43 7.83
C SER A 537 -15.34 -7.93 7.60
N MET A 538 -14.33 -8.73 7.95
CA MET A 538 -12.92 -8.33 7.82
C MET A 538 -12.56 -7.96 6.36
N PRO A 539 -12.05 -6.74 6.11
CA PRO A 539 -11.55 -6.36 4.80
C PRO A 539 -10.40 -7.27 4.35
N ARG A 540 -10.25 -7.51 3.05
CA ARG A 540 -9.20 -8.43 2.53
C ARG A 540 -7.78 -8.04 2.95
N TRP A 541 -7.50 -6.75 3.06
CA TRP A 541 -6.19 -6.22 3.46
C TRP A 541 -5.84 -6.50 4.94
N MET A 542 -6.83 -6.88 5.77
CA MET A 542 -6.60 -7.26 7.17
C MET A 542 -5.92 -8.62 7.35
N GLY A 543 -5.82 -9.45 6.29
CA GLY A 543 -5.33 -10.83 6.37
C GLY A 543 -4.09 -11.02 7.24
N ARG A 544 -3.05 -10.18 7.05
CA ARG A 544 -1.79 -10.26 7.80
C ARG A 544 -1.91 -9.93 9.29
N PHE A 545 -2.81 -9.02 9.67
CA PHE A 545 -3.08 -8.73 11.08
C PHE A 545 -3.89 -9.84 11.73
N VAL A 546 -4.85 -10.39 10.98
CA VAL A 546 -5.64 -11.54 11.43
C VAL A 546 -4.74 -12.76 11.66
N ASP A 547 -3.80 -13.04 10.75
CA ASP A 547 -2.84 -14.12 10.90
C ASP A 547 -1.99 -13.93 12.17
N GLU A 548 -1.58 -12.70 12.47
CA GLU A 548 -0.85 -12.39 13.71
C GLU A 548 -1.72 -12.55 14.95
N TRP A 549 -2.95 -12.05 14.94
CA TRP A 549 -3.87 -12.19 16.07
C TRP A 549 -4.18 -13.67 16.35
N ALA A 550 -4.30 -14.48 15.30
CA ALA A 550 -4.49 -15.92 15.44
C ALA A 550 -3.24 -16.62 15.98
N ARG A 551 -2.05 -16.25 15.50
CA ARG A 551 -0.78 -16.77 16.02
C ARG A 551 -0.58 -16.45 17.51
N LEU A 552 -1.01 -15.28 17.95
CA LEU A 552 -0.97 -14.85 19.35
C LEU A 552 -2.05 -15.53 20.22
N GLY A 553 -2.94 -16.34 19.64
CA GLY A 553 -4.05 -16.99 20.35
C GLY A 553 -5.09 -15.98 20.85
N LEU A 554 -5.23 -14.84 20.16
CA LEU A 554 -6.25 -13.84 20.47
C LEU A 554 -7.58 -14.17 19.79
N VAL A 555 -7.52 -14.74 18.58
CA VAL A 555 -8.70 -15.09 17.78
C VAL A 555 -8.49 -16.40 17.01
N SER A 556 -9.56 -17.13 16.76
CA SER A 556 -9.63 -18.26 15.84
C SER A 556 -10.52 -17.92 14.63
N ARG A 557 -10.30 -18.62 13.51
CA ARG A 557 -11.11 -18.46 12.30
C ARG A 557 -12.22 -19.50 12.28
N GLU A 558 -13.48 -19.05 12.27
CA GLU A 558 -14.64 -19.90 12.05
C GLU A 558 -15.52 -19.34 10.92
N GLY A 559 -15.51 -20.03 9.77
CA GLY A 559 -16.20 -19.54 8.58
C GLY A 559 -15.64 -18.20 8.10
N GLY A 560 -16.51 -17.19 7.96
CA GLY A 560 -16.15 -15.83 7.54
C GLY A 560 -15.83 -14.87 8.69
N SER A 561 -15.86 -15.33 9.94
CA SER A 561 -15.72 -14.50 11.13
C SER A 561 -14.52 -14.91 11.98
N LEU A 562 -14.03 -13.98 12.79
CA LEU A 562 -13.01 -14.26 13.79
C LEU A 562 -13.67 -14.40 15.16
N ILE A 563 -13.49 -15.56 15.79
CA ILE A 563 -14.02 -15.84 17.11
C ILE A 563 -12.91 -15.53 18.11
N PRO A 564 -13.16 -14.68 19.11
CA PRO A 564 -12.21 -14.47 20.18
C PRO A 564 -11.96 -15.74 21.01
N ASP A 565 -10.71 -16.12 21.23
CA ASP A 565 -10.37 -17.30 22.05
C ASP A 565 -10.41 -17.00 23.56
N ALA A 566 -10.30 -15.72 23.92
CA ALA A 566 -10.46 -15.17 25.25
C ALA A 566 -10.92 -13.71 25.15
N PRO A 567 -11.53 -13.11 26.20
CA PRO A 567 -11.88 -11.70 26.22
C PRO A 567 -10.77 -10.83 25.65
N LEU A 568 -11.14 -9.92 24.75
CA LEU A 568 -10.21 -9.14 23.94
C LEU A 568 -9.66 -7.83 24.55
N PRO A 569 -9.65 -7.58 25.89
CA PRO A 569 -8.80 -6.52 26.43
C PRO A 569 -7.33 -6.69 26.07
N GLU A 570 -6.84 -7.92 25.92
CA GLU A 570 -5.45 -8.17 25.50
C GLU A 570 -5.21 -7.77 24.03
N LEU A 571 -6.20 -7.92 23.15
CA LEU A 571 -6.11 -7.39 21.78
C LEU A 571 -6.05 -5.86 21.79
N LEU A 572 -6.94 -5.20 22.53
CA LEU A 572 -6.91 -3.74 22.61
C LEU A 572 -5.62 -3.23 23.25
N LYS A 573 -5.06 -3.96 24.23
CA LYS A 573 -3.74 -3.68 24.80
C LYS A 573 -2.62 -3.86 23.78
N HIS A 574 -2.64 -4.94 22.99
CA HIS A 574 -1.70 -5.16 21.90
C HIS A 574 -1.74 -4.04 20.85
N LEU A 575 -2.94 -3.53 20.54
CA LEU A 575 -3.13 -2.39 19.65
C LEU A 575 -2.68 -1.07 20.29
N SER A 576 -2.80 -0.90 21.59
CA SER A 576 -2.40 0.33 22.29
C SER A 576 -0.88 0.54 22.43
N GLU A 577 -0.04 -0.47 22.14
CA GLU A 577 1.41 -0.32 22.32
C GLU A 577 1.96 0.85 21.48
N GLY A 578 2.76 1.71 22.13
CA GLY A 578 3.33 2.91 21.51
C GLY A 578 2.46 4.16 21.66
N SER A 579 1.27 4.04 22.26
CA SER A 579 0.35 5.16 22.55
C SER A 579 0.16 5.39 24.05
N SER A 580 -0.18 6.62 24.44
CA SER A 580 -0.59 6.94 25.81
C SER A 580 -2.09 6.75 25.97
N VAL A 581 -2.55 5.95 26.94
CA VAL A 581 -3.98 5.69 27.17
C VAL A 581 -4.45 6.27 28.50
N CYS A 582 -5.43 7.17 28.45
CA CYS A 582 -6.02 7.86 29.59
C CYS A 582 -7.46 7.35 29.83
N LEU A 583 -7.63 6.53 30.87
CA LEU A 583 -8.92 5.96 31.27
C LEU A 583 -9.68 6.88 32.24
N GLY A 584 -11.00 6.67 32.36
CA GLY A 584 -11.86 7.47 33.23
C GLY A 584 -11.96 8.94 32.83
N THR A 585 -11.56 9.28 31.61
CA THR A 585 -11.51 10.66 31.11
C THR A 585 -12.55 10.83 30.01
N ARG A 586 -13.58 11.64 30.25
CA ARG A 586 -14.58 11.96 29.22
C ARG A 586 -14.16 13.23 28.49
N VAL A 587 -14.08 13.14 27.17
CA VAL A 587 -14.00 14.34 26.30
C VAL A 587 -15.41 14.85 26.07
N THR A 588 -15.61 16.15 26.25
CA THR A 588 -16.92 16.80 26.18
C THR A 588 -17.05 17.84 25.07
N GLY A 589 -15.95 18.28 24.48
CA GLY A 589 -16.00 19.24 23.37
C GLY A 589 -14.68 19.36 22.64
N LEU A 590 -14.77 19.79 21.39
CA LEU A 590 -13.65 20.10 20.51
C LEU A 590 -13.81 21.52 19.98
N GLU A 591 -12.72 22.29 19.93
CA GLU A 591 -12.72 23.65 19.39
C GLU A 591 -11.53 23.83 18.44
N LEU A 592 -11.80 24.34 17.24
CA LEU A 592 -10.75 24.68 16.27
C LEU A 592 -10.03 25.95 16.72
N THR A 593 -8.70 25.91 16.72
CA THR A 593 -7.85 27.06 17.05
C THR A 593 -6.78 27.27 15.99
N GLU A 594 -6.12 28.43 15.97
CA GLU A 594 -5.12 28.82 14.95
C GLU A 594 -3.90 27.88 14.83
N GLY A 595 -3.73 26.91 15.72
CA GLY A 595 -2.63 25.95 15.60
C GLY A 595 -2.98 24.60 16.19
N GLY A 596 -4.19 24.13 15.94
CA GLY A 596 -4.63 22.80 16.30
C GLY A 596 -6.02 22.78 16.92
N ILE A 597 -6.39 21.62 17.43
CA ILE A 597 -7.69 21.35 18.01
C ILE A 597 -7.53 21.32 19.53
N ARG A 598 -8.34 22.14 20.20
CA ARG A 598 -8.46 22.17 21.64
C ARG A 598 -9.45 21.08 22.07
N VAL A 599 -9.03 20.26 23.03
CA VAL A 599 -9.83 19.16 23.57
C VAL A 599 -10.20 19.48 25.02
N THR A 600 -11.50 19.52 25.31
CA THR A 600 -12.03 19.75 26.66
C THR A 600 -12.34 18.41 27.33
N LYS A 601 -11.83 18.21 28.55
CA LYS A 601 -11.98 16.96 29.33
C LYS A 601 -12.68 17.23 30.66
N GLU A 602 -13.51 16.30 31.10
CA GLU A 602 -13.99 16.25 32.50
C GLU A 602 -12.97 15.52 33.38
N SER A 603 -12.38 16.24 34.34
CA SER A 603 -11.63 15.69 35.49
C SER A 603 -12.16 16.29 36.80
N ASP A 604 -11.89 15.64 37.94
CA ASP A 604 -12.40 15.98 39.30
C ASP A 604 -11.95 17.37 39.83
N GLY A 605 -12.34 18.45 39.17
CA GLY A 605 -12.09 19.85 39.53
C GLY A 605 -11.27 20.60 38.49
N ASP A 606 -11.97 21.46 37.72
CA ASP A 606 -11.54 22.20 36.52
C ASP A 606 -11.25 21.35 35.27
N GLY A 607 -11.92 21.71 34.17
CA GLY A 607 -11.77 21.06 32.87
C GLY A 607 -10.38 21.31 32.31
N GLU A 608 -9.55 20.28 32.30
CA GLU A 608 -8.20 20.37 31.74
C GLU A 608 -8.27 20.45 30.21
N VAL A 609 -7.57 21.44 29.67
CA VAL A 609 -7.54 21.72 28.23
C VAL A 609 -6.22 21.26 27.63
N CYS A 610 -6.27 20.40 26.62
CA CYS A 610 -5.10 19.98 25.85
C CYS A 610 -5.24 20.39 24.38
N ARG A 611 -4.11 20.46 23.67
CA ARG A 611 -4.05 20.86 22.26
C ARG A 611 -3.37 19.78 21.43
N TYR A 612 -3.92 19.51 20.26
CA TYR A 612 -3.46 18.48 19.33
C TYR A 612 -3.42 19.01 17.90
N ASP A 613 -2.53 18.52 17.06
CA ASP A 613 -2.49 18.86 15.64
C ASP A 613 -3.70 18.28 14.90
N ARG A 614 -4.12 17.07 15.29
CA ARG A 614 -5.24 16.32 14.71
C ARG A 614 -6.00 15.60 15.80
N VAL A 615 -7.30 15.41 15.60
CA VAL A 615 -8.15 14.63 16.51
C VAL A 615 -8.94 13.58 15.74
N ILE A 616 -8.94 12.35 16.23
CA ILE A 616 -9.79 11.27 15.73
C ILE A 616 -10.86 10.96 16.77
N VAL A 617 -12.11 11.00 16.37
CA VAL A 617 -13.27 10.70 17.20
C VAL A 617 -13.77 9.29 16.85
N ALA A 618 -13.58 8.36 17.78
CA ALA A 618 -13.85 6.92 17.64
C ALA A 618 -14.89 6.43 18.67
N VAL A 619 -15.86 7.28 19.00
CA VAL A 619 -16.99 6.98 19.89
C VAL A 619 -18.23 6.57 19.07
N PRO A 620 -19.27 5.98 19.70
CA PRO A 620 -20.51 5.66 19.00
C PRO A 620 -21.12 6.88 18.29
N VAL A 621 -21.84 6.65 17.19
CA VAL A 621 -22.27 7.70 16.25
C VAL A 621 -23.07 8.83 16.91
N GLU A 622 -23.88 8.53 17.92
CA GLU A 622 -24.64 9.53 18.66
C GLU A 622 -23.74 10.46 19.48
N GLN A 623 -22.72 9.90 20.14
CA GLN A 623 -21.72 10.70 20.87
C GLN A 623 -20.81 11.45 19.90
N ALA A 624 -20.53 10.87 18.73
CA ALA A 624 -19.79 11.55 17.67
C ALA A 624 -20.58 12.76 17.16
N SER A 625 -21.89 12.62 16.96
CA SER A 625 -22.80 13.70 16.56
C SER A 625 -22.83 14.84 17.58
N GLU A 626 -22.90 14.52 18.89
CA GLU A 626 -22.78 15.52 19.97
C GLU A 626 -21.48 16.34 19.84
N ILE A 627 -20.34 15.68 19.67
CA ILE A 627 -19.02 16.34 19.51
C ILE A 627 -18.92 17.11 18.18
N ALA A 628 -19.51 16.57 17.11
CA ALA A 628 -19.49 17.14 15.77
C ALA A 628 -20.31 18.44 15.67
N SER A 629 -21.36 18.57 16.48
CA SER A 629 -22.22 19.74 16.51
C SER A 629 -21.46 21.03 16.90
N ASP A 630 -20.43 20.91 17.76
CA ASP A 630 -19.54 22.02 18.13
C ASP A 630 -18.70 22.53 16.94
N LEU A 631 -18.57 21.72 15.88
CA LEU A 631 -17.71 21.96 14.71
C LEU A 631 -18.50 22.24 13.41
N ASP A 632 -19.83 22.37 13.51
CA ASP A 632 -20.72 22.54 12.36
C ASP A 632 -20.51 21.40 11.33
N ILE A 633 -20.45 20.16 11.84
CA ILE A 633 -20.37 18.93 11.06
C ILE A 633 -21.63 18.13 11.34
N ASP A 634 -22.38 17.83 10.29
CA ASP A 634 -23.58 17.02 10.38
C ASP A 634 -23.22 15.53 10.33
N ILE A 635 -23.57 14.79 11.38
CA ILE A 635 -23.37 13.35 11.50
C ILE A 635 -24.67 12.74 11.99
N ASP A 636 -25.29 11.96 11.10
CA ASP A 636 -26.49 11.18 11.38
C ASP A 636 -26.15 9.70 11.51
N GLY A 637 -26.82 9.03 12.44
CA GLY A 637 -26.76 7.59 12.60
C GLY A 637 -27.39 7.14 13.90
N GLU A 638 -27.64 5.84 13.99
CA GLU A 638 -28.24 5.21 15.16
C GLU A 638 -27.47 3.94 15.52
N SER A 639 -27.42 3.67 16.82
CA SER A 639 -26.90 2.44 17.39
C SER A 639 -28.02 1.69 18.10
N ILE A 640 -27.97 0.36 17.98
CA ILE A 640 -28.84 -0.50 18.77
C ILE A 640 -28.30 -0.70 20.19
N PRO A 641 -29.15 -0.75 21.23
CA PRO A 641 -28.74 -1.10 22.58
C PRO A 641 -28.55 -2.61 22.72
N SER A 642 -27.73 -3.02 23.70
CA SER A 642 -27.53 -4.42 24.06
C SER A 642 -27.42 -4.58 25.57
N ILE A 643 -28.14 -5.56 26.11
CA ILE A 643 -28.10 -5.95 27.52
C ILE A 643 -27.77 -7.44 27.61
N VAL A 644 -26.80 -7.74 28.49
CA VAL A 644 -26.48 -9.12 28.84
C VAL A 644 -26.52 -9.30 30.35
N ALA A 645 -26.92 -10.48 30.80
CA ALA A 645 -26.80 -10.90 32.18
C ALA A 645 -26.21 -12.31 32.26
N TRP A 646 -25.46 -12.59 33.32
CA TRP A 646 -24.82 -13.88 33.50
C TRP A 646 -24.75 -14.26 34.97
N GLY A 647 -24.75 -15.55 35.23
CA GLY A 647 -24.64 -16.09 36.58
C GLY A 647 -24.70 -17.60 36.60
N PHE A 648 -24.59 -18.14 37.80
CA PHE A 648 -24.73 -19.58 38.03
C PHE A 648 -26.19 -20.00 37.81
N CYS A 649 -26.39 -21.11 37.10
CA CYS A 649 -27.70 -21.67 36.79
C CYS A 649 -27.59 -23.20 36.71
N ASP A 650 -28.23 -23.90 37.66
CA ASP A 650 -28.19 -25.37 37.73
C ASP A 650 -28.95 -26.06 36.58
N SER A 651 -29.99 -25.41 36.07
CA SER A 651 -30.78 -25.90 34.94
C SER A 651 -31.29 -24.72 34.13
N ILE A 652 -31.07 -24.75 32.81
CA ILE A 652 -31.65 -23.76 31.88
C ILE A 652 -33.18 -23.95 31.87
N PRO A 653 -33.98 -22.86 31.94
CA PRO A 653 -35.44 -22.94 31.86
C PRO A 653 -35.91 -23.66 30.58
N GLU A 654 -36.93 -24.52 30.68
CA GLU A 654 -37.52 -25.21 29.51
C GLU A 654 -38.19 -24.22 28.53
N GLU A 655 -38.81 -23.17 29.07
CA GLU A 655 -39.37 -22.07 28.28
C GLU A 655 -38.45 -20.85 28.34
N VAL A 656 -37.91 -20.46 27.19
CA VAL A 656 -37.11 -19.24 27.05
C VAL A 656 -38.05 -18.06 26.83
N PRO A 657 -38.02 -17.01 27.67
CA PRO A 657 -38.85 -15.83 27.47
C PRO A 657 -38.62 -15.20 26.09
N GLU A 658 -39.68 -14.63 25.50
CA GLU A 658 -39.56 -13.95 24.21
C GLU A 658 -38.52 -12.83 24.28
N GLY A 659 -37.63 -12.78 23.28
CA GLY A 659 -36.53 -11.82 23.23
C GLY A 659 -35.32 -12.19 24.09
N PHE A 660 -35.25 -13.38 24.68
CA PHE A 660 -34.07 -13.86 25.41
C PHE A 660 -33.31 -14.87 24.55
N ARG A 661 -31.98 -14.73 24.47
CA ARG A 661 -31.08 -15.76 23.94
C ARG A 661 -30.21 -16.27 25.07
N ILE A 662 -30.27 -17.58 25.31
CA ILE A 662 -29.53 -18.22 26.38
C ILE A 662 -28.29 -18.91 25.80
N HIS A 663 -27.15 -18.66 26.42
CA HIS A 663 -25.86 -19.25 26.11
C HIS A 663 -25.38 -20.05 27.32
N ASP A 664 -25.20 -21.35 27.14
CA ASP A 664 -24.48 -22.19 28.10
C ASP A 664 -22.97 -21.95 27.91
N LEU A 665 -22.30 -21.48 28.97
CA LEU A 665 -20.89 -21.15 28.96
C LEU A 665 -20.04 -22.22 29.66
N GLY A 666 -20.66 -23.33 30.05
CA GLY A 666 -20.02 -24.40 30.83
C GLY A 666 -19.90 -24.07 32.32
N ASN A 667 -19.52 -25.08 33.12
CA ASN A 667 -19.39 -25.00 34.59
C ASN A 667 -20.62 -24.36 35.27
N SER A 668 -21.82 -24.75 34.84
CA SER A 668 -23.09 -24.21 35.35
C SER A 668 -23.21 -22.69 35.25
N THR A 669 -22.46 -22.04 34.37
CA THR A 669 -22.57 -20.60 34.11
C THR A 669 -23.40 -20.37 32.85
N THR A 670 -24.47 -19.60 33.00
CA THR A 670 -25.36 -19.23 31.91
C THR A 670 -25.27 -17.73 31.64
N MET A 671 -25.29 -17.34 30.37
CA MET A 671 -25.44 -15.96 29.93
C MET A 671 -26.73 -15.80 29.13
N VAL A 672 -27.37 -14.66 29.31
CA VAL A 672 -28.61 -14.27 28.65
C VAL A 672 -28.33 -12.97 27.91
N GLU A 673 -28.51 -12.97 26.61
CA GLU A 673 -28.53 -11.77 25.76
C GLU A 673 -29.99 -11.40 25.48
N LEU A 674 -30.35 -10.14 25.71
CA LEU A 674 -31.67 -9.63 25.36
C LEU A 674 -31.71 -9.15 23.90
N SER A 675 -32.85 -9.32 23.23
CA SER A 675 -33.10 -8.76 21.90
C SER A 675 -32.95 -7.24 21.90
N THR A 676 -32.81 -6.65 20.72
CA THR A 676 -32.69 -5.20 20.56
C THR A 676 -33.89 -4.45 21.16
N GLU A 677 -35.11 -4.96 20.93
CA GLU A 677 -36.34 -4.36 21.44
C GLU A 677 -36.39 -4.38 22.97
N MET A 678 -36.12 -5.54 23.58
CA MET A 678 -36.13 -5.70 25.03
C MET A 678 -35.00 -4.90 25.68
N SER A 679 -33.81 -4.91 25.06
CA SER A 679 -32.69 -4.08 25.48
C SER A 679 -33.05 -2.60 25.49
N GLY A 680 -33.75 -2.12 24.46
CA GLY A 680 -34.22 -0.72 24.37
C GLY A 680 -35.21 -0.36 25.47
N GLN A 681 -36.17 -1.23 25.78
CA GLN A 681 -37.15 -1.00 26.84
C GLN A 681 -36.53 -0.93 28.24
N LEU A 682 -35.44 -1.68 28.46
CA LEU A 682 -34.81 -1.81 29.78
C LEU A 682 -33.51 -1.00 29.91
N ILE A 683 -33.07 -0.26 28.88
CA ILE A 683 -31.73 0.34 28.84
C ILE A 683 -31.46 1.35 29.95
N ASP A 684 -32.49 1.99 30.48
CA ASP A 684 -32.38 2.99 31.56
C ASP A 684 -32.31 2.36 32.96
N GLN A 685 -32.63 1.08 33.10
CA GLN A 685 -32.56 0.35 34.37
C GLN A 685 -31.11 0.19 34.85
N ASP A 686 -30.87 0.26 36.16
CA ASP A 686 -29.53 -0.01 36.71
C ASP A 686 -29.17 -1.50 36.64
N LYS A 687 -27.88 -1.81 36.71
CA LYS A 687 -27.37 -3.18 36.54
C LYS A 687 -27.95 -4.18 37.56
N ARG A 688 -28.22 -3.76 38.81
CA ARG A 688 -28.81 -4.67 39.81
C ARG A 688 -30.27 -4.95 39.48
N SER A 689 -31.02 -3.95 39.07
CA SER A 689 -32.40 -4.09 38.64
C SER A 689 -32.51 -4.98 37.40
N LEU A 690 -31.63 -4.79 36.42
CA LEU A 690 -31.58 -5.64 35.22
C LEU A 690 -31.37 -7.12 35.55
N SER A 691 -30.38 -7.44 36.38
CA SER A 691 -30.15 -8.83 36.80
C SER A 691 -31.39 -9.45 37.43
N LYS A 692 -32.08 -8.71 38.31
CA LYS A 692 -33.32 -9.18 38.95
C LYS A 692 -34.46 -9.39 37.96
N ILE A 693 -34.67 -8.44 37.04
CA ILE A 693 -35.73 -8.53 36.02
C ILE A 693 -35.50 -9.78 35.17
N ILE A 694 -34.28 -9.96 34.67
CA ILE A 694 -33.91 -11.09 33.80
C ILE A 694 -34.10 -12.42 34.53
N THR A 695 -33.57 -12.55 35.76
CA THR A 695 -33.70 -13.80 36.53
C THR A 695 -35.15 -14.08 36.91
N HIS A 696 -35.95 -13.06 37.21
CA HIS A 696 -37.36 -13.20 37.51
C HIS A 696 -38.16 -13.68 36.29
N SER A 697 -37.90 -13.11 35.11
CA SER A 697 -38.50 -13.53 33.84
C SER A 697 -38.17 -14.97 33.48
N MET A 698 -37.01 -15.47 33.91
CA MET A 698 -36.58 -16.86 33.72
C MET A 698 -37.07 -17.81 34.82
N GLY A 699 -37.67 -17.30 35.89
CA GLY A 699 -38.10 -18.13 37.03
C GLY A 699 -36.94 -18.69 37.88
N ILE A 700 -35.75 -18.09 37.85
CA ILE A 700 -34.55 -18.55 38.57
C ILE A 700 -34.16 -17.60 39.72
N SER A 701 -33.32 -18.07 40.64
CA SER A 701 -32.72 -17.20 41.67
C SER A 701 -31.78 -16.17 41.04
N GLY A 702 -31.92 -14.90 41.42
CA GLY A 702 -31.02 -13.83 40.98
C GLY A 702 -29.77 -13.66 41.85
N GLU A 703 -29.54 -14.54 42.82
CA GLU A 703 -28.36 -14.48 43.68
C GLU A 703 -27.08 -14.74 42.86
N GLY A 704 -26.07 -13.86 42.98
CA GLY A 704 -24.81 -13.97 42.25
C GLY A 704 -24.85 -13.53 40.77
N TRP A 705 -26.04 -13.33 40.19
CA TRP A 705 -26.17 -12.84 38.81
C TRP A 705 -25.71 -11.38 38.66
N LYS A 706 -25.05 -11.11 37.54
CA LYS A 706 -24.53 -9.80 37.16
C LYS A 706 -25.11 -9.41 35.80
N SER A 707 -25.06 -8.14 35.47
CA SER A 707 -25.49 -7.65 34.16
C SER A 707 -24.60 -6.52 33.66
N HIS A 708 -24.60 -6.35 32.34
CA HIS A 708 -23.95 -5.27 31.65
C HIS A 708 -24.87 -4.72 30.56
N LYS A 709 -24.69 -3.45 30.23
CA LYS A 709 -25.49 -2.76 29.22
C LYS A 709 -24.64 -1.82 28.39
N TRP A 710 -24.90 -1.78 27.10
CA TRP A 710 -24.39 -0.79 26.17
C TRP A 710 -25.59 -0.06 25.57
N ARG A 711 -25.69 1.25 25.84
CA ARG A 711 -26.73 2.09 25.20
C ARG A 711 -26.53 2.15 23.69
N TYR A 712 -25.26 2.29 23.29
CA TYR A 712 -24.83 2.33 21.90
C TYR A 712 -23.89 1.15 21.68
N SER A 713 -24.46 0.00 21.31
CA SER A 713 -23.75 -1.28 21.24
C SER A 713 -23.13 -1.52 19.87
N ARG A 714 -23.95 -1.37 18.82
CA ARG A 714 -23.59 -1.62 17.42
C ARG A 714 -24.33 -0.59 16.59
N ALA A 715 -23.66 0.06 15.65
CA ALA A 715 -24.33 0.95 14.70
C ALA A 715 -25.32 0.15 13.83
N SER A 716 -26.56 0.63 13.70
CA SER A 716 -27.54 0.15 12.72
C SER A 716 -27.61 1.05 11.49
N SER A 717 -27.22 2.32 11.63
CA SER A 717 -27.10 3.29 10.54
C SER A 717 -25.97 4.27 10.83
N GLY A 718 -25.53 5.00 9.80
CA GLY A 718 -24.44 5.95 9.89
C GLY A 718 -23.95 6.39 8.52
N PRO A 719 -22.90 7.22 8.46
CA PRO A 719 -22.36 7.72 7.20
C PRO A 719 -21.84 6.62 6.26
N GLY A 720 -21.37 5.49 6.80
CA GLY A 720 -20.76 4.40 6.02
C GLY A 720 -19.39 4.73 5.41
N HIS A 721 -18.84 5.92 5.70
CA HIS A 721 -17.52 6.38 5.30
C HIS A 721 -16.95 7.32 6.36
N VAL A 722 -15.62 7.53 6.32
CA VAL A 722 -14.93 8.45 7.22
C VAL A 722 -15.38 9.87 6.93
N VAL A 723 -15.84 10.58 7.95
CA VAL A 723 -16.16 12.02 7.86
C VAL A 723 -14.96 12.79 8.39
N THR A 724 -14.45 13.77 7.65
CA THR A 724 -13.31 14.59 8.06
C THR A 724 -13.53 16.05 7.71
N LYS A 725 -13.26 16.95 8.65
CA LYS A 725 -13.28 18.40 8.46
C LYS A 725 -12.26 19.05 9.38
N ASP A 726 -11.49 20.01 8.87
CA ASP A 726 -10.57 20.86 9.65
C ASP A 726 -9.64 20.12 10.63
N GLY A 727 -9.14 18.95 10.21
CA GLY A 727 -8.20 18.14 11.00
C GLY A 727 -8.85 17.24 12.07
N VAL A 728 -10.18 17.17 12.10
CA VAL A 728 -10.96 16.23 12.93
C VAL A 728 -11.55 15.15 12.03
N SER A 729 -11.32 13.88 12.38
CA SER A 729 -11.85 12.71 11.66
C SER A 729 -12.76 11.87 12.55
N PHE A 730 -13.91 11.45 12.05
CA PHE A 730 -14.85 10.59 12.75
C PHE A 730 -14.81 9.17 12.17
N ILE A 731 -14.65 8.18 13.05
CA ILE A 731 -14.44 6.78 12.71
C ILE A 731 -15.24 5.86 13.64
N GLY A 732 -15.36 4.59 13.25
CA GLY A 732 -16.12 3.59 14.01
C GLY A 732 -16.90 2.67 13.09
N ASP A 733 -17.69 1.79 13.69
CA ASP A 733 -18.53 0.84 12.97
C ASP A 733 -19.68 1.52 12.18
N ALA A 734 -20.02 2.78 12.48
CA ALA A 734 -20.95 3.61 11.70
C ALA A 734 -20.30 4.30 10.48
N PHE A 735 -18.96 4.36 10.41
CA PHE A 735 -18.20 5.18 9.46
C PHE A 735 -17.42 4.33 8.44
N GLY A 736 -17.79 3.06 8.27
CA GLY A 736 -17.22 2.15 7.29
C GLY A 736 -18.29 1.31 6.62
N GLN A 737 -17.91 0.62 5.55
CA GLN A 737 -18.79 -0.27 4.81
C GLN A 737 -19.12 -1.52 5.64
N GLU A 738 -20.34 -2.04 5.47
CA GLU A 738 -20.95 -3.03 6.37
C GLU A 738 -21.14 -2.50 7.80
N ILE A 739 -21.99 -1.47 7.92
CA ILE A 739 -22.26 -0.73 9.17
C ILE A 739 -22.53 -1.68 10.35
N GLY A 740 -21.93 -1.35 11.49
CA GLY A 740 -22.03 -2.10 12.74
C GLY A 740 -21.07 -3.29 12.86
N SER A 741 -20.27 -3.57 11.83
CA SER A 741 -19.30 -4.67 11.86
C SER A 741 -17.95 -4.25 12.47
N ALA A 742 -17.19 -5.24 12.93
CA ALA A 742 -15.78 -5.01 13.30
C ALA A 742 -14.93 -4.58 12.09
N GLY A 743 -15.28 -5.07 10.89
CA GLY A 743 -14.68 -4.67 9.63
C GLY A 743 -14.80 -3.18 9.35
N ALA A 744 -16.02 -2.62 9.48
CA ALA A 744 -16.28 -1.19 9.33
C ALA A 744 -15.44 -0.33 10.30
N ALA A 745 -15.30 -0.79 11.55
CA ALA A 745 -14.50 -0.11 12.56
C ALA A 745 -13.00 -0.06 12.21
N LEU A 746 -12.44 -1.16 11.72
CA LEU A 746 -11.03 -1.26 11.34
C LEU A 746 -10.72 -0.53 10.02
N ASP A 747 -11.65 -0.58 9.07
CA ASP A 747 -11.55 0.09 7.77
C ASP A 747 -11.63 1.60 7.92
N SER A 748 -12.63 2.12 8.65
CA SER A 748 -12.73 3.55 8.92
C SER A 748 -11.50 4.08 9.67
N ALA A 749 -10.98 3.34 10.66
CA ALA A 749 -9.76 3.69 11.37
C ALA A 749 -8.56 3.82 10.42
N SER A 750 -8.34 2.82 9.56
CA SER A 750 -7.20 2.81 8.64
C SER A 750 -7.31 3.89 7.57
N ARG A 751 -8.50 4.12 7.04
CA ARG A 751 -8.75 5.17 6.04
C ARG A 751 -8.57 6.56 6.62
N ALA A 752 -9.02 6.82 7.85
CA ALA A 752 -8.77 8.09 8.52
C ALA A 752 -7.26 8.33 8.70
N VAL A 753 -6.52 7.31 9.13
CA VAL A 753 -5.05 7.39 9.23
C VAL A 753 -4.42 7.67 7.86
N SER A 754 -4.84 6.99 6.80
CA SER A 754 -4.36 7.27 5.44
C SER A 754 -4.68 8.69 4.96
N ASN A 755 -5.89 9.18 5.22
CA ASN A 755 -6.33 10.51 4.80
C ASN A 755 -5.50 11.63 5.45
N LEU A 756 -5.04 11.44 6.69
CA LEU A 756 -4.11 12.38 7.35
C LEU A 756 -2.78 12.56 6.60
N HIS A 757 -2.43 11.59 5.75
CA HIS A 757 -1.18 11.58 4.97
C HIS A 757 -1.38 11.98 3.51
N LEU A 758 -2.59 12.36 3.10
CA LEU A 758 -2.85 12.88 1.76
C LEU A 758 -2.72 14.41 1.78
N SER A 759 -1.77 14.92 1.02
CA SER A 759 -1.61 16.36 0.80
C SER A 759 -2.38 16.80 -0.45
N ILE A 760 -3.01 17.97 -0.34
CA ILE A 760 -3.61 18.65 -1.50
C ILE A 760 -2.48 19.01 -2.47
N LEU A 761 -2.67 18.66 -3.74
CA LEU A 761 -1.73 19.02 -4.79
C LEU A 761 -2.13 20.39 -5.35
N GLU A 762 -1.29 21.40 -5.14
CA GLU A 762 -1.52 22.72 -5.74
C GLU A 762 -1.21 22.68 -7.24
N PRO A 763 -2.08 23.24 -8.11
CA PRO A 763 -1.87 23.27 -9.57
C PRO A 763 -0.60 24.01 -10.05
N ALA A 764 0.17 24.59 -9.13
CA ALA A 764 1.30 25.47 -9.44
C ALA A 764 2.60 24.69 -9.67
N PHE A 765 2.62 23.76 -10.63
CA PHE A 765 3.87 23.32 -11.21
C PHE A 765 4.17 24.11 -12.48
N GLY A 766 5.05 25.11 -12.35
CA GLY A 766 5.65 25.79 -13.48
C GLY A 766 6.50 24.80 -14.27
N ARG A 767 5.89 24.15 -15.28
CA ARG A 767 6.59 23.25 -16.18
C ARG A 767 7.72 23.99 -16.86
N ARG A 768 8.95 23.66 -16.49
CA ARG A 768 10.11 24.03 -17.30
C ARG A 768 9.97 23.33 -18.65
N PRO A 769 10.27 23.99 -19.78
CA PRO A 769 10.28 23.33 -21.07
C PRO A 769 11.10 22.06 -20.98
N VAL A 770 10.55 20.92 -21.43
CA VAL A 770 11.27 19.65 -21.44
C VAL A 770 12.52 19.82 -22.28
N GLN A 771 13.67 19.84 -21.62
CA GLN A 771 14.94 20.08 -22.25
C GLN A 771 15.39 18.84 -23.02
N SER A 772 15.76 18.96 -24.29
CA SER A 772 16.23 17.82 -25.10
C SER A 772 17.60 17.28 -24.66
N SER A 773 18.45 18.13 -24.08
CA SER A 773 19.76 17.76 -23.57
C SER A 773 20.17 18.69 -22.42
N LEU A 774 20.91 18.19 -21.42
CA LEU A 774 21.50 19.04 -20.36
C LEU A 774 22.38 20.18 -20.92
N THR A 775 22.85 20.07 -22.16
CA THR A 775 23.67 21.07 -22.86
C THR A 775 22.90 22.22 -23.48
N ASP A 776 21.56 22.21 -23.47
CA ASP A 776 20.71 23.29 -24.01
C ASP A 776 20.37 24.36 -22.92
N TRP A 777 21.15 24.45 -21.83
CA TRP A 777 21.03 25.50 -20.80
C TRP A 777 21.92 26.70 -21.12
#